data_AF-A0A344TY85-F1
#
_entry.id   AF-A0A344TY85-F1
#
_cell.length_a   1.000
_cell.length_b   1.000
_cell.length_c   1.000
_cell.angle_alpha   90.00
_cell.angle_beta   90.00
_cell.angle_gamma   90.00
#
_symmetry.space_group_name_H-M   'P 1'
#
loop_
_entity.id
_entity.type
_entity.pdbx_description
1 polymer ?
#
loop_
_entity_poly.entity_id
_entity_poly.type
_entity_poly.pdbx_seq_one_letter_code
_entity_poly.pdbx_strand_id
1 'polypeptide(L)'
;MCARPASARFLPVTDTATTAAGADRAGGLAPAWWARALNLRERLAAPGAPAPAPAGAARTRPASWSLGDAAGFAARLAALGVAEEAAYALAAEEPARLAARAGDAPAWARYTEQVVASLPEDAAGAAGSGRTDAAAGGAAVFLPVLAPFVAPAWAEAEARTRAVPGAGEPEVFRAAFEEALGDRLVRQAARTLVRELHRARTAGLLAGATPRERFASFTARLGTRQGLAELFARHPVLARMLGQTCAHAAAAAAELMDRFAADRARIVAGLLGGADPGALARVELGRGDAHQQGRSVALLHFAGGASVVYKPRPLAQHVLLDLAVEWANGKVPGLGLRTPRSVRGAGYGWLEFIGHRWCTTPTEFDRFYRRQGALLALLYAVDGADMHYENVVACGDQPVLVDAETLLHSGLPEALTVGGDPAADALAASVNRTCLLPSLLIGDHGAMDISALGGGGGGAYPSDGLHWEAAGTDAMRLARGPVATAAGLNRPAPQGRSAGHAVHRAALLEGFRAGYDAVTEHRAELLGGLLGRWVAGPGRLIARSTRLYTTLLDESTHPDVLGDALDRDAVFAVLWTESAHDPARRRLVEDETADLWCGDVPLFFHHPAHTWLETSRGTRIQRVLPEPSLHTVREKIAAMGEVDRHDQEWIISATLAVTAARPHGAPAGPLPAGPAGPPAPPAPPEPSRLLAAACGLADELAGRAVHGAGRANWLGLEQVSGDHWAVLPMGGGLAQGYPGVALFLAQLGALTGAERYTELARQAVRPLPALVSVLARDADLAAAVGPGALDGIGGIAYALARLAPLLGGGLADCLPDALDALERAALSGGGAGDAPAGLADGLAGALAAAHAVRRTPGLPGAHRAAATADRLADRLLAEVRKRPEGRGAGPGFARGDAGIGWALLRHSAAGPAAGSGSGSGAGSGDDPYARVGRALLRPAVEEVLRRPDGLGWYAGLAGTALAAADAPAPLGGLLLPGEGPDRCAALLGGASECPDLSLRRGLLGPLELLGLLARRGHAGAAAALGRRAGEALARLEDHGPRCGTPDHVPSPGFLTGLSGIGYALLRLGFPQAVPSVLLLEPAAPAAAGRGAGRPAR
;
A
#
# COMPACT_ATOMS: atom_id res chain seq x y z
N MET A 1 -5.42 5.65 -2.72
CA MET A 1 -4.27 5.04 -2.01
C MET A 1 -3.35 6.17 -1.58
N CYS A 2 -2.88 6.36 -0.36
CA CYS A 2 -3.05 5.68 0.92
C CYS A 2 -4.11 6.43 1.74
N ALA A 3 -5.12 5.74 2.28
CA ALA A 3 -5.74 6.27 3.50
C ALA A 3 -4.59 6.36 4.50
N ARG A 4 -4.15 7.58 4.82
CA ARG A 4 -3.32 7.80 6.00
C ARG A 4 -4.06 7.06 7.13
N PRO A 5 -3.43 6.16 7.91
CA PRO A 5 -4.00 5.90 9.22
C PRO A 5 -4.09 7.30 9.84
N ALA A 6 -5.30 7.74 10.16
CA ALA A 6 -5.52 9.04 10.75
C ALA A 6 -4.56 9.12 11.94
N SER A 7 -3.48 9.89 11.79
CA SER A 7 -2.62 10.16 12.92
C SER A 7 -3.51 10.91 13.88
N ALA A 8 -3.81 10.29 15.01
CA ALA A 8 -4.49 10.95 16.10
C ALA A 8 -3.72 12.24 16.36
N ARG A 9 -4.30 13.38 15.97
CA ARG A 9 -3.74 14.69 16.28
C ARG A 9 -3.96 14.88 17.76
N PHE A 10 -2.96 14.51 18.55
CA PHE A 10 -2.89 14.81 19.97
C PHE A 10 -2.76 16.32 20.12
N LEU A 11 -3.89 16.99 20.38
CA LEU A 11 -3.86 18.33 20.93
C LEU A 11 -3.37 18.21 22.38
N PRO A 12 -2.43 19.06 22.83
CA PRO A 12 -2.05 19.09 24.23
C PRO A 12 -3.26 19.56 25.04
N VAL A 13 -3.97 18.63 25.67
CA VAL A 13 -4.95 18.97 26.69
C VAL A 13 -4.16 19.26 27.96
N THR A 14 -3.97 20.54 28.26
CA THR A 14 -3.63 20.97 29.61
C THR A 14 -4.90 20.89 30.43
N ASP A 15 -5.11 19.80 31.16
CA ASP A 15 -6.11 19.78 32.23
C ASP A 15 -5.48 19.67 33.60
N THR A 16 -5.57 20.80 34.30
CA THR A 16 -5.58 20.94 35.74
C THR A 16 -6.85 20.31 36.30
N ALA A 17 -6.76 19.11 36.90
CA ALA A 17 -7.42 18.73 38.15
C ALA A 17 -7.42 17.20 38.34
N THR A 18 -6.61 16.73 39.29
CA THR A 18 -7.09 15.70 40.21
C THR A 18 -6.49 16.02 41.57
N THR A 19 -7.36 16.55 42.43
CA THR A 19 -7.07 16.89 43.81
C THR A 19 -6.56 15.66 44.55
N ALA A 20 -5.43 15.84 45.22
CA ALA A 20 -4.95 14.91 46.22
C ALA A 20 -6.00 14.83 47.35
N ALA A 21 -6.58 13.65 47.55
CA ALA A 21 -7.28 13.30 48.78
C ALA A 21 -6.45 12.18 49.43
N GLY A 22 -5.85 12.52 50.57
CA GLY A 22 -4.82 11.73 51.22
C GLY A 22 -5.30 10.38 51.75
N ALA A 23 -4.39 9.42 51.67
CA ALA A 23 -4.27 8.35 52.65
C ALA A 23 -2.79 8.21 52.99
N ASP A 24 -2.41 8.76 54.14
CA ASP A 24 -1.16 8.48 54.85
C ASP A 24 -1.04 6.96 55.05
N ARG A 25 -0.24 6.29 54.21
CA ARG A 25 0.40 5.00 54.51
C ARG A 25 1.78 4.99 53.88
N ALA A 26 2.78 4.68 54.71
CA ALA A 26 4.19 4.69 54.39
C ALA A 26 4.53 3.91 53.09
N GLY A 27 5.13 4.61 52.13
CA GLY A 27 6.14 4.10 51.19
C GLY A 27 5.77 3.07 50.10
N GLY A 28 4.53 2.56 50.00
CA GLY A 28 4.19 1.44 49.10
C GLY A 28 3.03 1.66 48.13
N LEU A 29 2.80 0.68 47.25
CA LEU A 29 1.63 0.63 46.36
C LEU A 29 0.34 0.41 47.16
N ALA A 30 -0.72 1.18 46.88
CA ALA A 30 -2.02 1.05 47.55
C ALA A 30 -2.71 -0.28 47.18
N PRO A 31 -3.48 -0.96 48.05
CA PRO A 31 -3.99 -2.31 47.80
C PRO A 31 -4.77 -2.55 46.49
N ALA A 32 -5.42 -1.52 45.94
CA ALA A 32 -6.20 -1.58 44.71
C ALA A 32 -5.56 -0.82 43.52
N TRP A 33 -4.25 -0.51 43.59
CA TRP A 33 -3.52 0.26 42.58
C TRP A 33 -3.63 -0.33 41.16
N TRP A 34 -3.72 -1.65 41.07
CA TRP A 34 -3.74 -2.42 39.84
C TRP A 34 -5.10 -2.45 39.13
N ALA A 35 -6.19 -2.09 39.83
CA ALA A 35 -7.55 -2.31 39.33
C ALA A 35 -7.84 -1.56 38.01
N ARG A 36 -7.33 -0.33 37.86
CA ARG A 36 -7.49 0.45 36.62
C ARG A 36 -6.75 -0.15 35.43
N ALA A 37 -5.78 -1.03 35.64
CA ALA A 37 -5.10 -1.75 34.57
C ALA A 37 -5.83 -3.03 34.10
N LEU A 38 -7.04 -3.29 34.61
CA LEU A 38 -7.93 -4.30 34.04
C LEU A 38 -8.60 -3.78 32.77
N ASN A 39 -8.43 -4.49 31.66
CA ASN A 39 -9.01 -4.13 30.37
C ASN A 39 -10.53 -4.36 30.34
N LEU A 40 -11.19 -3.89 29.27
CA LEU A 40 -12.65 -3.97 29.13
C LEU A 40 -13.21 -5.38 29.35
N ARG A 41 -12.58 -6.42 28.79
CA ARG A 41 -13.05 -7.80 28.93
C ARG A 41 -12.91 -8.30 30.36
N GLU A 42 -11.82 -7.96 31.03
CA GLU A 42 -11.59 -8.33 32.44
C GLU A 42 -12.60 -7.62 33.36
N ARG A 43 -12.91 -6.34 33.13
CA ARG A 43 -13.93 -5.62 33.92
C ARG A 43 -15.36 -6.15 33.68
N LEU A 44 -15.66 -6.58 32.44
CA LEU A 44 -16.94 -7.22 32.10
C LEU A 44 -17.06 -8.64 32.69
N ALA A 45 -15.96 -9.38 32.75
CA ALA A 45 -15.94 -10.73 33.33
C ALA A 45 -15.99 -10.72 34.87
N ALA A 46 -15.59 -9.62 35.52
CA ALA A 46 -15.63 -9.49 36.96
C ALA A 46 -17.08 -9.56 37.50
N PRO A 47 -17.38 -10.40 38.51
CA PRO A 47 -18.73 -10.59 39.03
C PRO A 47 -19.36 -9.30 39.58
N GLY A 48 -20.70 -9.22 39.51
CA GLY A 48 -21.48 -8.06 39.95
C GLY A 48 -21.60 -6.95 38.89
N ALA A 49 -22.66 -6.13 39.00
CA ALA A 49 -22.88 -5.03 38.07
C ALA A 49 -21.97 -3.82 38.38
N PRO A 50 -21.47 -3.12 37.35
CA PRO A 50 -20.73 -1.86 37.54
C PRO A 50 -21.66 -0.81 38.17
N ALA A 51 -21.12 0.04 39.04
CA ALA A 51 -21.92 1.07 39.71
C ALA A 51 -22.29 2.18 38.71
N PRO A 52 -23.57 2.60 38.63
CA PRO A 52 -23.90 3.82 37.88
C PRO A 52 -23.19 5.02 38.54
N ALA A 53 -22.76 5.97 37.71
CA ALA A 53 -22.15 7.22 38.20
C ALA A 53 -23.10 7.93 39.20
N PRO A 54 -22.58 8.63 40.22
CA PRO A 54 -23.40 9.38 41.18
C PRO A 54 -24.37 10.33 40.46
N ALA A 55 -25.59 10.46 40.98
CA ALA A 55 -26.57 11.39 40.43
C ALA A 55 -26.03 12.83 40.47
N GLY A 56 -25.74 13.41 39.30
CA GLY A 56 -25.16 14.75 39.15
C GLY A 56 -23.71 14.79 38.62
N ALA A 57 -23.04 13.65 38.44
CA ALA A 57 -21.78 13.60 37.70
C ALA A 57 -22.01 14.02 36.25
N ALA A 58 -21.18 14.92 35.71
CA ALA A 58 -21.24 15.29 34.31
C ALA A 58 -21.13 14.01 33.46
N ARG A 59 -22.11 13.78 32.57
CA ARG A 59 -22.04 12.73 31.53
C ARG A 59 -21.04 13.12 30.43
N THR A 60 -19.88 13.63 30.82
CA THR A 60 -18.77 13.84 29.91
C THR A 60 -18.13 12.48 29.71
N ARG A 61 -18.04 12.04 28.44
CA ARG A 61 -17.16 10.93 28.08
C ARG A 61 -15.82 11.12 28.81
N PRO A 62 -15.25 10.07 29.44
CA PRO A 62 -13.87 10.17 29.89
C PRO A 62 -13.05 10.79 28.76
N ALA A 63 -12.32 11.87 29.02
CA ALA A 63 -11.62 12.64 27.98
C ALA A 63 -10.66 11.76 27.14
N SER A 64 -10.28 10.62 27.72
CA SER A 64 -9.48 9.58 27.11
C SER A 64 -10.17 8.73 26.04
N TRP A 65 -11.51 8.61 26.03
CA TRP A 65 -12.26 7.94 24.96
C TRP A 65 -12.22 8.70 23.63
N SER A 66 -11.80 9.97 23.66
CA SER A 66 -11.52 10.79 22.48
C SER A 66 -10.05 10.79 22.03
N LEU A 67 -9.13 10.17 22.79
CA LEU A 67 -7.71 10.06 22.41
C LEU A 67 -7.46 8.93 21.39
N GLY A 68 -8.35 7.93 21.34
CA GLY A 68 -8.32 6.81 20.40
C GLY A 68 -9.40 6.90 19.31
N ASP A 69 -9.80 5.75 18.76
CA ASP A 69 -10.87 5.67 17.77
C ASP A 69 -12.24 5.49 18.45
N ALA A 70 -12.92 6.62 18.70
CA ALA A 70 -14.22 6.63 19.36
C ALA A 70 -15.30 5.87 18.57
N ALA A 71 -15.26 5.91 17.24
CA ALA A 71 -16.24 5.20 16.40
C ALA A 71 -16.02 3.69 16.47
N GLY A 72 -14.76 3.25 16.37
CA GLY A 72 -14.37 1.85 16.54
C GLY A 72 -14.69 1.33 17.94
N PHE A 73 -14.48 2.15 18.98
CA PHE A 73 -14.77 1.75 20.36
C PHE A 73 -16.27 1.58 20.60
N ALA A 74 -17.10 2.48 20.08
CA ALA A 74 -18.56 2.33 20.11
C ALA A 74 -19.01 1.05 19.36
N ALA A 75 -18.41 0.77 18.20
CA ALA A 75 -18.70 -0.44 17.43
C ALA A 75 -18.31 -1.72 18.19
N ARG A 76 -17.19 -1.69 18.94
CA ARG A 76 -16.77 -2.77 19.84
C ARG A 76 -17.77 -3.01 20.97
N LEU A 77 -18.17 -1.96 21.69
CA LEU A 77 -19.14 -2.05 22.78
C LEU A 77 -20.46 -2.67 22.29
N ALA A 78 -20.96 -2.19 21.14
CA ALA A 78 -22.16 -2.74 20.52
C ALA A 78 -22.01 -4.24 20.18
N ALA A 79 -20.85 -4.65 19.64
CA ALA A 79 -20.59 -6.05 19.32
C ALA A 79 -20.46 -6.95 20.55
N LEU A 80 -20.02 -6.41 21.69
CA LEU A 80 -19.99 -7.09 22.98
C LEU A 80 -21.34 -7.04 23.73
N GLY A 81 -22.36 -6.38 23.19
CA GLY A 81 -23.65 -6.21 23.84
C GLY A 81 -23.62 -5.28 25.05
N VAL A 82 -22.66 -4.37 25.11
CA VAL A 82 -22.47 -3.43 26.23
C VAL A 82 -23.18 -2.12 25.92
N ALA A 83 -24.20 -1.78 26.72
CA ALA A 83 -24.90 -0.50 26.64
C ALA A 83 -23.98 0.67 27.02
N GLU A 84 -24.26 1.87 26.50
CA GLU A 84 -23.44 3.07 26.74
C GLU A 84 -23.36 3.39 28.25
N GLU A 85 -24.48 3.25 28.97
CA GLU A 85 -24.57 3.45 30.41
C GLU A 85 -23.67 2.47 31.19
N ALA A 86 -23.60 1.22 30.74
CA ALA A 86 -22.75 0.20 31.36
C ALA A 86 -21.27 0.49 31.11
N ALA A 87 -20.92 0.97 29.91
CA ALA A 87 -19.56 1.42 29.60
C ALA A 87 -19.14 2.62 30.47
N TYR A 88 -20.02 3.61 30.65
CA TYR A 88 -19.76 4.73 31.55
C TYR A 88 -19.60 4.27 33.01
N ALA A 89 -20.44 3.34 33.46
CA ALA A 89 -20.35 2.76 34.79
C ALA A 89 -19.00 2.04 35.02
N LEU A 90 -18.48 1.32 34.01
CA LEU A 90 -17.17 0.66 34.07
C LEU A 90 -15.99 1.65 34.10
N ALA A 91 -16.13 2.81 33.45
CA ALA A 91 -15.10 3.85 33.46
C ALA A 91 -15.11 4.67 34.76
N ALA A 92 -16.28 4.92 35.33
CA ALA A 92 -16.45 5.68 36.57
C ALA A 92 -16.28 4.83 37.84
N GLU A 93 -16.01 3.53 37.72
CA GLU A 93 -15.93 2.63 38.86
C GLU A 93 -14.69 2.90 39.72
N GLU A 94 -14.90 3.06 41.02
CA GLU A 94 -13.81 3.28 41.98
C GLU A 94 -12.86 2.07 42.05
N PRO A 95 -11.52 2.27 42.05
CA PRO A 95 -10.55 1.18 42.00
C PRO A 95 -10.72 0.12 43.09
N ALA A 96 -11.06 0.52 44.32
CA ALA A 96 -11.28 -0.40 45.42
C ALA A 96 -12.47 -1.35 45.19
N ARG A 97 -13.54 -0.86 44.56
CA ARG A 97 -14.71 -1.67 44.21
C ARG A 97 -14.41 -2.59 43.03
N LEU A 98 -13.72 -2.07 42.01
CA LEU A 98 -13.31 -2.88 40.88
C LEU A 98 -12.38 -4.03 41.32
N ALA A 99 -11.41 -3.75 42.19
CA ALA A 99 -10.57 -4.78 42.81
C ALA A 99 -11.42 -5.81 43.58
N ALA A 100 -12.37 -5.36 44.41
CA ALA A 100 -13.24 -6.26 45.17
C ALA A 100 -14.10 -7.17 44.28
N ARG A 101 -14.56 -6.67 43.12
CA ARG A 101 -15.27 -7.48 42.13
C ARG A 101 -14.34 -8.45 41.42
N ALA A 102 -13.18 -7.98 40.97
CA ALA A 102 -12.22 -8.80 40.24
C ALA A 102 -11.58 -9.91 41.11
N GLY A 103 -11.57 -9.74 42.43
CA GLY A 103 -11.02 -10.69 43.39
C GLY A 103 -9.53 -10.43 43.63
N ASP A 104 -8.71 -11.48 43.50
CA ASP A 104 -7.29 -11.41 43.82
C ASP A 104 -6.48 -10.61 42.78
N ALA A 105 -5.39 -10.00 43.24
CA ALA A 105 -4.46 -9.28 42.39
C ALA A 105 -3.86 -10.22 41.31
N PRO A 106 -3.88 -9.81 40.02
CA PRO A 106 -3.30 -10.60 38.93
C PRO A 106 -1.81 -10.92 39.16
N ALA A 107 -1.32 -11.98 38.53
CA ALA A 107 0.08 -12.40 38.67
C ALA A 107 1.09 -11.28 38.31
N TRP A 108 0.80 -10.49 37.27
CA TRP A 108 1.64 -9.34 36.89
C TRP A 108 1.66 -8.24 37.97
N ALA A 109 0.57 -8.06 38.72
CA ALA A 109 0.48 -7.05 39.76
C ALA A 109 1.33 -7.47 40.97
N ARG A 110 1.22 -8.73 41.38
CA ARG A 110 2.06 -9.32 42.44
C ARG A 110 3.55 -9.28 42.08
N TYR A 111 3.88 -9.53 40.81
CA TYR A 111 5.26 -9.39 40.31
C TYR A 111 5.78 -7.96 40.50
N THR A 112 4.99 -6.96 40.08
CA THR A 112 5.36 -5.55 40.25
C THR A 112 5.48 -5.15 41.72
N GLU A 113 4.59 -5.63 42.58
CA GLU A 113 4.65 -5.41 44.04
C GLU A 113 5.94 -5.96 44.64
N GLN A 114 6.37 -7.16 44.22
CA GLN A 114 7.64 -7.75 44.64
C GLN A 114 8.85 -6.91 44.19
N VAL A 115 8.84 -6.44 42.94
CA VAL A 115 9.90 -5.57 42.42
C VAL A 115 9.98 -4.27 43.22
N VAL A 116 8.86 -3.59 43.43
CA VAL A 116 8.81 -2.34 44.22
C VAL A 116 9.27 -2.58 45.66
N ALA A 117 8.84 -3.67 46.29
CA ALA A 117 9.25 -4.02 47.65
C ALA A 117 10.76 -4.29 47.78
N SER A 118 11.40 -4.80 46.72
CA SER A 118 12.83 -5.10 46.71
C SER A 118 13.74 -3.85 46.68
N LEU A 119 13.19 -2.68 46.32
CA LEU A 119 13.95 -1.44 46.20
C LEU A 119 14.23 -0.77 47.57
N PRO A 120 15.34 0.00 47.67
CA PRO A 120 15.66 0.76 48.86
C PRO A 120 14.67 1.92 49.08
N GLU A 121 14.54 2.36 50.34
CA GLU A 121 13.71 3.54 50.70
C GLU A 121 14.35 4.85 50.23
N ASP A 122 15.67 5.00 50.41
CA ASP A 122 16.38 6.25 50.12
C ASP A 122 17.31 6.16 48.90
N ALA A 123 17.45 7.29 48.19
CA ALA A 123 18.31 7.41 47.01
C ALA A 123 19.81 7.18 47.28
N ALA A 124 20.28 7.38 48.52
CA ALA A 124 21.66 7.11 48.92
C ALA A 124 22.00 5.60 48.87
N GLY A 125 21.01 4.72 49.08
CA GLY A 125 21.15 3.28 48.87
C GLY A 125 21.03 2.86 47.40
N ALA A 126 20.33 3.65 46.58
CA ALA A 126 20.19 3.43 45.14
C ALA A 126 21.45 3.86 44.34
N ALA A 127 22.27 4.77 44.86
CA ALA A 127 23.50 5.24 44.22
C ALA A 127 24.57 4.14 44.02
N GLY A 128 24.46 3.00 44.72
CA GLY A 128 25.39 1.87 44.64
C GLY A 128 25.15 0.89 43.48
N SER A 129 24.03 0.98 42.74
CA SER A 129 23.59 -0.07 41.80
C SER A 129 23.59 0.31 40.31
N GLY A 130 23.98 1.52 39.92
CA GLY A 130 23.98 1.89 38.50
C GLY A 130 24.75 3.14 38.17
N ARG A 131 26.01 2.99 37.76
CA ARG A 131 26.63 4.01 36.89
C ARG A 131 25.85 4.01 35.58
N THR A 132 25.22 5.13 35.24
CA THR A 132 24.76 5.35 33.87
C THR A 132 25.98 5.26 32.96
N ASP A 133 26.01 4.24 32.11
CA ASP A 133 27.11 4.10 31.17
C ASP A 133 27.09 5.31 30.23
N ALA A 134 28.17 6.08 30.22
CA ALA A 134 28.26 7.29 29.40
C ALA A 134 28.16 6.98 27.89
N ALA A 135 28.29 5.71 27.52
CA ALA A 135 28.16 5.17 26.16
C ALA A 135 26.73 4.77 25.76
N ALA A 136 25.75 4.72 26.68
CA ALA A 136 24.38 4.29 26.36
C ALA A 136 23.65 5.32 25.46
N GLY A 137 23.24 4.90 24.26
CA GLY A 137 22.52 5.75 23.30
C GLY A 137 20.99 5.70 23.45
N GLY A 138 20.31 6.80 23.12
CA GLY A 138 18.85 6.85 22.99
C GLY A 138 18.08 6.54 24.28
N ALA A 139 17.08 5.65 24.21
CA ALA A 139 16.26 5.28 25.36
C ALA A 139 16.95 4.33 26.37
N ALA A 140 18.05 3.67 25.97
CA ALA A 140 18.76 2.72 26.82
C ALA A 140 19.29 3.36 28.13
N VAL A 141 19.41 4.70 28.17
CA VAL A 141 19.73 5.47 29.37
C VAL A 141 18.77 5.24 30.54
N PHE A 142 17.56 4.73 30.29
CA PHE A 142 16.58 4.38 31.33
C PHE A 142 16.68 2.93 31.83
N LEU A 143 17.53 2.09 31.23
CA LEU A 143 17.69 0.69 31.66
C LEU A 143 17.96 0.53 33.17
N PRO A 144 18.77 1.38 33.84
CA PRO A 144 18.98 1.26 35.29
C PRO A 144 17.70 1.35 36.13
N VAL A 145 16.68 2.09 35.67
CA VAL A 145 15.37 2.19 36.35
C VAL A 145 14.58 0.88 36.22
N LEU A 146 14.81 0.13 35.14
CA LEU A 146 14.07 -1.09 34.79
C LEU A 146 14.83 -2.36 35.15
N ALA A 147 16.14 -2.29 35.41
CA ALA A 147 16.97 -3.41 35.83
C ALA A 147 16.40 -4.23 37.03
N PRO A 148 15.71 -3.62 38.03
CA PRO A 148 15.06 -4.36 39.11
C PRO A 148 14.00 -5.37 38.64
N PHE A 149 13.44 -5.21 37.43
CA PHE A 149 12.51 -6.16 36.84
C PHE A 149 13.21 -7.37 36.21
N VAL A 150 14.48 -7.24 35.82
CA VAL A 150 15.17 -8.22 34.97
C VAL A 150 15.69 -9.40 35.78
N ALA A 151 16.39 -9.15 36.89
CA ALA A 151 16.99 -10.21 37.69
C ALA A 151 15.96 -11.20 38.30
N PRO A 152 14.81 -10.75 38.85
CA PRO A 152 13.78 -11.67 39.31
C PRO A 152 13.16 -12.50 38.17
N ALA A 153 13.04 -11.92 36.97
CA ALA A 153 12.52 -12.64 35.80
C ALA A 153 13.49 -13.77 35.37
N TRP A 154 14.79 -13.51 35.43
CA TRP A 154 15.80 -14.54 35.17
C TRP A 154 15.76 -15.64 36.23
N ALA A 155 15.71 -15.28 37.52
CA ALA A 155 15.59 -16.26 38.61
C ALA A 155 14.33 -17.14 38.45
N GLU A 156 13.23 -16.55 37.97
CA GLU A 156 12.03 -17.30 37.61
C GLU A 156 12.23 -18.22 36.40
N ALA A 157 12.95 -17.79 35.37
CA ALA A 157 13.31 -18.63 34.22
C ALA A 157 14.15 -19.83 34.65
N GLU A 158 15.17 -19.61 35.48
CA GLU A 158 16.02 -20.67 36.04
C GLU A 158 15.19 -21.66 36.86
N ALA A 159 14.32 -21.16 37.75
CA ALA A 159 13.48 -22.01 38.58
C ALA A 159 12.46 -22.85 37.78
N ARG A 160 12.05 -22.36 36.60
CA ARG A 160 11.13 -23.07 35.69
C ARG A 160 11.82 -24.09 34.79
N THR A 161 13.13 -23.93 34.57
CA THR A 161 13.93 -24.79 33.70
C THR A 161 14.07 -26.18 34.32
N ARG A 162 13.79 -27.23 33.55
CA ARG A 162 13.83 -28.64 34.02
C ARG A 162 15.11 -29.34 33.60
N ALA A 163 15.65 -28.99 32.44
CA ALA A 163 16.87 -29.54 31.91
C ALA A 163 17.94 -28.45 31.86
N VAL A 164 19.05 -28.66 32.55
CA VAL A 164 20.16 -27.69 32.57
C VAL A 164 20.99 -27.89 31.29
N PRO A 165 21.23 -26.82 30.51
CA PRO A 165 22.21 -26.83 29.41
C PRO A 165 23.62 -27.23 29.88
N GLY A 166 24.55 -27.43 28.95
CA GLY A 166 25.94 -27.77 29.26
C GLY A 166 26.63 -26.76 30.18
N ALA A 167 27.73 -27.17 30.81
CA ALA A 167 28.46 -26.32 31.76
C ALA A 167 28.83 -24.95 31.13
N GLY A 168 28.46 -23.85 31.81
CA GLY A 168 28.69 -22.48 31.37
C GLY A 168 27.66 -21.91 30.37
N GLU A 169 26.83 -22.75 29.74
CA GLU A 169 25.79 -22.30 28.81
C GLU A 169 24.63 -21.52 29.49
N PRO A 170 24.23 -21.79 30.76
CA PRO A 170 23.23 -20.96 31.45
C PRO A 170 23.59 -19.47 31.52
N GLU A 171 24.87 -19.12 31.70
CA GLU A 171 25.33 -17.73 31.73
C GLU A 171 25.21 -17.06 30.35
N VAL A 172 25.37 -17.82 29.26
CA VAL A 172 25.16 -17.32 27.90
C VAL A 172 23.69 -17.02 27.65
N PHE A 173 22.78 -17.88 28.12
CA PHE A 173 21.34 -17.61 28.08
C PHE A 173 20.96 -16.42 28.94
N ARG A 174 21.55 -16.31 30.14
CA ARG A 174 21.33 -15.18 31.05
C ARG A 174 21.69 -13.85 30.40
N ALA A 175 22.88 -13.74 29.83
CA ALA A 175 23.33 -12.52 29.18
C ALA A 175 22.37 -12.10 28.04
N ALA A 176 22.00 -13.05 27.18
CA ALA A 176 21.06 -12.81 26.09
C ALA A 176 19.65 -12.44 26.59
N PHE A 177 19.21 -13.05 27.70
CA PHE A 177 17.94 -12.75 28.35
C PHE A 177 17.91 -11.34 28.93
N GLU A 178 18.93 -10.97 29.70
CA GLU A 178 19.04 -9.66 30.34
C GLU A 178 19.08 -8.53 29.30
N GLU A 179 19.85 -8.72 28.22
CA GLU A 179 19.90 -7.79 27.09
C GLU A 179 18.52 -7.65 26.42
N ALA A 180 17.93 -8.77 25.96
CA ALA A 180 16.69 -8.75 25.19
C ALA A 180 15.46 -8.33 26.01
N LEU A 181 15.42 -8.64 27.31
CA LEU A 181 14.35 -8.18 28.21
C LEU A 181 14.53 -6.70 28.52
N GLY A 182 15.73 -6.26 28.88
CA GLY A 182 16.04 -4.85 29.17
C GLY A 182 15.61 -3.93 28.02
N ASP A 183 15.98 -4.29 26.80
CA ASP A 183 15.59 -3.61 25.58
C ASP A 183 14.07 -3.50 25.39
N ARG A 184 13.33 -4.58 25.65
CA ARG A 184 11.86 -4.60 25.54
C ARG A 184 11.20 -3.70 26.58
N LEU A 185 11.64 -3.78 27.84
CA LEU A 185 11.11 -2.94 28.92
C LEU A 185 11.38 -1.46 28.65
N VAL A 186 12.59 -1.12 28.18
CA VAL A 186 12.95 0.26 27.81
C VAL A 186 12.04 0.77 26.70
N ARG A 187 11.83 0.01 25.62
CA ARG A 187 10.94 0.42 24.52
C ARG A 187 9.52 0.72 25.01
N GLN A 188 8.98 -0.09 25.91
CA GLN A 188 7.64 0.11 26.47
C GLN A 188 7.54 1.33 27.41
N ALA A 189 8.58 1.58 28.22
CA ALA A 189 8.54 2.61 29.26
C ALA A 189 9.02 3.99 28.81
N ALA A 190 9.85 4.08 27.76
CA ALA A 190 10.60 5.29 27.44
C ALA A 190 9.73 6.54 27.24
N ARG A 191 8.59 6.44 26.53
CA ARG A 191 7.69 7.59 26.32
C ARG A 191 7.16 8.14 27.64
N THR A 192 6.76 7.26 28.55
CA THR A 192 6.26 7.60 29.88
C THR A 192 7.36 8.19 30.75
N LEU A 193 8.56 7.58 30.76
CA LEU A 193 9.68 8.07 31.53
C LEU A 193 10.13 9.46 31.08
N VAL A 194 10.11 9.74 29.77
CA VAL A 194 10.40 11.09 29.24
C VAL A 194 9.32 12.11 29.62
N ARG A 195 8.03 11.73 29.59
CA ARG A 195 6.93 12.61 30.06
C ARG A 195 7.10 12.93 31.55
N GLU A 196 7.42 11.93 32.36
CA GLU A 196 7.62 12.08 33.80
C GLU A 196 8.89 12.87 34.14
N LEU A 197 9.96 12.71 33.36
CA LEU A 197 11.16 13.53 33.45
C LEU A 197 10.83 14.99 33.17
N HIS A 198 10.07 15.27 32.10
CA HIS A 198 9.63 16.62 31.78
C HIS A 198 8.79 17.22 32.93
N ARG A 199 7.85 16.45 33.48
CA ARG A 199 7.02 16.86 34.63
C ARG A 199 7.86 17.16 35.87
N ALA A 200 8.81 16.28 36.21
CA ALA A 200 9.67 16.47 37.38
C ALA A 200 10.56 17.71 37.21
N ARG A 201 11.06 17.95 35.99
CA ARG A 201 11.83 19.15 35.64
C ARG A 201 11.00 20.42 35.80
N THR A 202 9.80 20.47 35.23
CA THR A 202 8.95 21.69 35.31
C THR A 202 8.44 21.95 36.73
N ALA A 203 8.30 20.91 37.54
CA ALA A 203 7.96 21.02 38.97
C ALA A 203 9.17 21.33 39.88
N GLY A 204 10.39 21.48 39.34
CA GLY A 204 11.59 21.79 40.13
C GLY A 204 12.05 20.67 41.07
N LEU A 205 11.67 19.41 40.79
CA LEU A 205 11.92 18.27 41.67
C LEU A 205 13.29 17.57 41.43
N LEU A 206 14.10 18.08 40.50
CA LEU A 206 15.35 17.46 40.07
C LEU A 206 16.56 18.22 40.63
N ALA A 207 17.43 17.53 41.36
CA ALA A 207 18.68 18.10 41.87
C ALA A 207 19.79 18.05 40.81
N GLY A 208 20.65 19.07 40.78
CA GLY A 208 21.81 19.11 39.88
C GLY A 208 21.96 20.44 39.13
N ALA A 209 23.20 20.90 38.99
CA ALA A 209 23.54 22.10 38.23
C ALA A 209 23.45 21.87 36.71
N THR A 210 23.79 20.66 36.25
CA THR A 210 23.78 20.31 34.83
C THR A 210 22.54 19.50 34.40
N PRO A 211 22.13 19.55 33.12
CA PRO A 211 21.08 18.69 32.58
C PRO A 211 21.28 17.19 32.84
N ARG A 212 22.53 16.73 32.86
CA ARG A 212 22.90 15.34 33.13
C ARG A 212 22.76 14.98 34.61
N GLU A 213 23.16 15.87 35.52
CA GLU A 213 22.94 15.68 36.96
C GLU A 213 21.45 15.63 37.29
N ARG A 214 20.63 16.48 36.67
CA ARG A 214 19.17 16.46 36.85
C ARG A 214 18.53 15.19 36.31
N PHE A 215 19.03 14.65 35.19
CA PHE A 215 18.64 13.33 34.70
C PHE A 215 19.03 12.21 35.68
N ALA A 216 20.25 12.23 36.21
CA ALA A 216 20.69 11.25 37.20
C ALA A 216 19.87 11.33 38.51
N SER A 217 19.49 12.54 38.93
CA SER A 217 18.57 12.75 40.06
C SER A 217 17.19 12.13 39.78
N PHE A 218 16.69 12.24 38.55
CA PHE A 218 15.44 11.59 38.15
C PHE A 218 15.52 10.06 38.19
N THR A 219 16.57 9.46 37.60
CA THR A 219 16.73 8.00 37.60
C THR A 219 16.95 7.45 39.01
N ALA A 220 17.74 8.14 39.84
CA ALA A 220 17.95 7.76 41.24
C ALA A 220 16.64 7.80 42.05
N ARG A 221 15.78 8.79 41.83
CA ARG A 221 14.45 8.86 42.46
C ARG A 221 13.58 7.67 42.04
N LEU A 222 13.55 7.31 40.77
CA LEU A 222 12.79 6.15 40.31
C LEU A 222 13.39 4.81 40.75
N GLY A 223 14.65 4.81 41.18
CA GLY A 223 15.32 3.66 41.80
C GLY A 223 14.95 3.42 43.27
N THR A 224 14.06 4.22 43.87
CA THR A 224 13.56 4.00 45.24
C THR A 224 12.16 3.37 45.23
N ARG A 225 11.82 2.71 46.34
CA ARG A 225 10.50 2.11 46.56
C ARG A 225 9.39 3.13 46.36
N GLN A 226 9.50 4.30 46.98
CA GLN A 226 8.51 5.37 46.86
C GLN A 226 8.42 5.90 45.41
N GLY A 227 9.55 6.19 44.77
CA GLY A 227 9.55 6.79 43.44
C GLY A 227 8.94 5.88 42.37
N LEU A 228 9.25 4.57 42.43
CA LEU A 228 8.67 3.60 41.52
C LEU A 228 7.18 3.33 41.82
N ALA A 229 6.79 3.28 43.10
CA ALA A 229 5.38 3.16 43.49
C ALA A 229 4.54 4.37 42.99
N GLU A 230 5.06 5.59 43.11
CA GLU A 230 4.41 6.80 42.59
C GLU A 230 4.24 6.76 41.06
N LEU A 231 5.22 6.21 40.33
CA LEU A 231 5.14 6.05 38.88
C LEU A 231 3.99 5.10 38.51
N PHE A 232 3.92 3.92 39.13
CA PHE A 232 2.90 2.92 38.81
C PHE A 232 1.52 3.24 39.36
N ALA A 233 1.42 4.03 40.43
CA ALA A 233 0.14 4.58 40.87
C ALA A 233 -0.45 5.54 39.82
N ARG A 234 0.40 6.27 39.08
CA ARG A 234 -0.02 7.16 37.99
C ARG A 234 -0.23 6.43 36.66
N HIS A 235 0.59 5.42 36.38
CA HIS A 235 0.58 4.65 35.14
C HIS A 235 0.45 3.14 35.40
N PRO A 236 -0.68 2.67 35.97
CA PRO A 236 -0.83 1.26 36.34
C PRO A 236 -0.85 0.32 35.12
N VAL A 237 -1.23 0.81 33.94
CA VAL A 237 -1.16 0.02 32.69
C VAL A 237 0.28 -0.24 32.27
N LEU A 238 1.20 0.73 32.48
CA LEU A 238 2.62 0.51 32.23
C LEU A 238 3.16 -0.61 33.14
N ALA A 239 2.80 -0.57 34.43
CA ALA A 239 3.19 -1.59 35.39
C ALA A 239 2.74 -2.99 34.96
N ARG A 240 1.51 -3.10 34.46
CA ARG A 240 0.98 -4.33 33.86
C ARG A 240 1.83 -4.79 32.68
N MET A 241 2.11 -3.91 31.73
CA MET A 241 2.90 -4.24 30.53
C MET A 241 4.29 -4.78 30.90
N LEU A 242 4.98 -4.12 31.83
CA LEU A 242 6.31 -4.52 32.28
C LEU A 242 6.27 -5.87 33.00
N GLY A 243 5.35 -6.04 33.97
CA GLY A 243 5.21 -7.29 34.73
C GLY A 243 4.82 -8.48 33.85
N GLN A 244 3.89 -8.29 32.91
CA GLN A 244 3.52 -9.33 31.94
C GLN A 244 4.69 -9.69 31.02
N THR A 245 5.43 -8.70 30.53
CA THR A 245 6.61 -8.92 29.67
C THR A 245 7.68 -9.73 30.38
N CYS A 246 7.92 -9.48 31.67
CA CYS A 246 8.86 -10.25 32.49
C CYS A 246 8.43 -11.71 32.64
N ALA A 247 7.18 -11.95 33.04
CA ALA A 247 6.65 -13.30 33.22
C ALA A 247 6.65 -14.11 31.91
N HIS A 248 6.29 -13.47 30.79
CA HIS A 248 6.31 -14.06 29.46
C HIS A 248 7.74 -14.39 29.00
N ALA A 249 8.69 -13.46 29.18
CA ALA A 249 10.09 -13.67 28.86
C ALA A 249 10.68 -14.83 29.67
N ALA A 250 10.40 -14.90 30.97
CA ALA A 250 10.89 -15.98 31.84
C ALA A 250 10.38 -17.36 31.38
N ALA A 251 9.09 -17.44 31.01
CA ALA A 251 8.51 -18.66 30.46
C ALA A 251 9.15 -19.06 29.12
N ALA A 252 9.33 -18.11 28.20
CA ALA A 252 9.90 -18.37 26.88
C ALA A 252 11.38 -18.78 26.94
N ALA A 253 12.16 -18.20 27.87
CA ALA A 253 13.55 -18.55 28.08
C ALA A 253 13.70 -19.96 28.64
N ALA A 254 12.94 -20.31 29.69
CA ALA A 254 12.93 -21.67 30.23
C ALA A 254 12.53 -22.71 29.17
N GLU A 255 11.52 -22.39 28.36
CA GLU A 255 11.08 -23.24 27.24
C GLU A 255 12.17 -23.45 26.18
N LEU A 256 12.91 -22.40 25.82
CA LEU A 256 14.05 -22.50 24.90
C LEU A 256 15.17 -23.36 25.48
N MET A 257 15.55 -23.14 26.74
CA MET A 257 16.61 -23.89 27.41
C MET A 257 16.28 -25.40 27.48
N ASP A 258 15.06 -25.74 27.91
CA ASP A 258 14.58 -27.11 27.98
C ASP A 258 14.61 -27.80 26.60
N ARG A 259 14.12 -27.10 25.57
CA ARG A 259 14.11 -27.61 24.19
C ARG A 259 15.51 -27.77 23.61
N PHE A 260 16.40 -26.82 23.86
CA PHE A 260 17.78 -26.89 23.42
C PHE A 260 18.51 -28.07 24.06
N ALA A 261 18.38 -28.25 25.37
CA ALA A 261 18.99 -29.37 26.09
C ALA A 261 18.47 -30.72 25.57
N ALA A 262 17.16 -30.84 25.33
CA ALA A 262 16.55 -32.05 24.82
C ALA A 262 16.96 -32.38 23.37
N ASP A 263 17.09 -31.36 22.51
CA ASP A 263 17.33 -31.56 21.08
C ASP A 263 18.81 -31.46 20.65
N ARG A 264 19.76 -31.09 21.54
CA ARG A 264 21.18 -30.87 21.17
C ARG A 264 21.76 -32.00 20.32
N ALA A 265 21.56 -33.26 20.70
CA ALA A 265 22.05 -34.41 19.92
C ALA A 265 21.44 -34.49 18.51
N ARG A 266 20.14 -34.18 18.37
CA ARG A 266 19.43 -34.16 17.09
C ARG A 266 19.86 -32.99 16.22
N ILE A 267 20.12 -31.83 16.83
CA ILE A 267 20.67 -30.65 16.17
C ILE A 267 22.05 -30.95 15.59
N VAL A 268 22.93 -31.55 16.39
CA VAL A 268 24.29 -31.92 15.96
C VAL A 268 24.23 -32.89 14.79
N ALA A 269 23.43 -33.95 14.89
CA ALA A 269 23.28 -34.93 13.82
C ALA A 269 22.65 -34.35 12.55
N GLY A 270 21.55 -33.60 12.68
CA GLY A 270 20.74 -33.16 11.54
C GLY A 270 21.23 -31.88 10.86
N LEU A 271 21.73 -30.91 11.63
CA LEU A 271 22.07 -29.57 11.13
C LEU A 271 23.59 -29.35 11.04
N LEU A 272 24.37 -30.00 11.90
CA LEU A 272 25.81 -29.75 12.03
C LEU A 272 26.68 -30.91 11.54
N GLY A 273 26.09 -31.86 10.81
CA GLY A 273 26.81 -32.94 10.14
C GLY A 273 27.44 -33.95 11.11
N GLY A 274 26.94 -34.05 12.34
CA GLY A 274 27.44 -34.96 13.36
C GLY A 274 28.71 -34.48 14.09
N ALA A 275 29.28 -33.35 13.70
CA ALA A 275 30.44 -32.76 14.37
C ALA A 275 29.99 -31.98 15.61
N ASP A 276 30.59 -32.26 16.77
CA ASP A 276 30.30 -31.52 18.00
C ASP A 276 30.73 -30.05 17.83
N PRO A 277 29.79 -29.09 17.87
CA PRO A 277 30.11 -27.68 17.66
C PRO A 277 30.72 -27.02 18.91
N GLY A 278 30.94 -27.77 19.99
CA GLY A 278 31.37 -27.25 21.28
C GLY A 278 30.22 -26.61 22.08
N ALA A 279 30.57 -25.91 23.15
CA ALA A 279 29.60 -25.20 23.99
C ALA A 279 28.97 -24.01 23.25
N LEU A 280 27.77 -23.63 23.68
CA LEU A 280 27.12 -22.39 23.24
C LEU A 280 27.97 -21.19 23.62
N ALA A 281 28.24 -20.31 22.66
CA ALA A 281 29.08 -19.12 22.83
C ALA A 281 28.27 -17.83 22.87
N ARG A 282 27.15 -17.77 22.13
CA ARG A 282 26.26 -16.60 22.10
C ARG A 282 24.84 -17.01 21.71
N VAL A 283 23.85 -16.35 22.31
CA VAL A 283 22.44 -16.45 21.94
C VAL A 283 21.94 -15.08 21.55
N GLU A 284 21.17 -15.01 20.47
CA GLU A 284 20.41 -13.81 20.09
C GLU A 284 18.93 -14.11 20.21
N LEU A 285 18.27 -13.44 21.15
CA LEU A 285 16.82 -13.53 21.33
C LEU A 285 16.12 -12.37 20.60
N GLY A 286 14.80 -12.47 20.45
CA GLY A 286 14.00 -11.38 19.89
C GLY A 286 14.26 -11.15 18.40
N ARG A 287 14.62 -12.19 17.66
CA ARG A 287 14.74 -12.12 16.20
C ARG A 287 13.33 -12.29 15.60
N GLY A 288 12.89 -11.31 14.80
CA GLY A 288 11.53 -11.26 14.26
C GLY A 288 10.46 -10.88 15.28
N ASP A 289 9.20 -10.91 14.85
CA ASP A 289 8.04 -10.56 15.67
C ASP A 289 7.84 -11.50 16.86
N ALA A 290 7.37 -10.94 17.97
CA ALA A 290 6.94 -11.71 19.13
C ALA A 290 5.48 -12.15 18.98
N HIS A 291 5.23 -13.41 19.29
CA HIS A 291 3.92 -14.04 19.26
C HIS A 291 3.71 -14.92 20.49
N GLN A 292 2.45 -15.29 20.76
CA GLN A 292 2.10 -16.30 21.76
C GLN A 292 2.85 -16.08 23.08
N GLN A 293 2.62 -14.95 23.74
CA GLN A 293 3.25 -14.53 24.99
C GLN A 293 4.78 -14.37 24.87
N GLY A 294 5.24 -13.55 23.93
CA GLY A 294 6.65 -13.12 23.85
C GLY A 294 7.62 -14.12 23.21
N ARG A 295 7.13 -15.22 22.63
CA ARG A 295 7.95 -16.20 21.90
C ARG A 295 8.37 -15.61 20.55
N SER A 296 9.66 -15.70 20.24
CA SER A 296 10.27 -15.16 19.02
C SER A 296 11.40 -16.08 18.55
N VAL A 297 11.88 -15.85 17.32
CA VAL A 297 13.01 -16.62 16.76
C VAL A 297 14.26 -16.32 17.57
N ALA A 298 15.11 -17.34 17.78
CA ALA A 298 16.41 -17.18 18.41
C ALA A 298 17.53 -17.74 17.54
N LEU A 299 18.69 -17.10 17.56
CA LEU A 299 19.92 -17.60 16.91
C LEU A 299 20.87 -18.10 17.99
N LEU A 300 21.39 -19.30 17.82
CA LEU A 300 22.33 -19.93 18.74
C LEU A 300 23.66 -20.13 18.03
N HIS A 301 24.72 -19.55 18.57
CA HIS A 301 26.08 -19.61 18.04
C HIS A 301 26.96 -20.45 18.96
N PHE A 302 27.70 -21.39 18.39
CA PHE A 302 28.56 -22.30 19.13
C PHE A 302 30.04 -21.90 19.03
N ALA A 303 30.85 -22.34 19.99
CA ALA A 303 32.28 -22.05 20.04
C ALA A 303 33.05 -22.54 18.80
N GLY A 304 32.59 -23.62 18.14
CA GLY A 304 33.13 -24.13 16.88
C GLY A 304 32.76 -23.30 15.65
N GLY A 305 32.08 -22.16 15.80
CA GLY A 305 31.67 -21.26 14.71
C GLY A 305 30.36 -21.64 14.01
N ALA A 306 29.80 -22.80 14.33
CA ALA A 306 28.49 -23.22 13.85
C ALA A 306 27.37 -22.34 14.42
N SER A 307 26.24 -22.25 13.70
CA SER A 307 25.05 -21.53 14.16
C SER A 307 23.77 -22.26 13.76
N VAL A 308 22.73 -22.15 14.58
CA VAL A 308 21.40 -22.72 14.31
C VAL A 308 20.31 -21.72 14.66
N VAL A 309 19.16 -21.85 14.01
CA VAL A 309 18.00 -20.97 14.21
C VAL A 309 16.90 -21.75 14.91
N TYR A 310 16.44 -21.25 16.05
CA TYR A 310 15.29 -21.77 16.77
C TYR A 310 14.01 -21.05 16.35
N LYS A 311 13.00 -21.80 15.93
CA LYS A 311 11.65 -21.30 15.61
C LYS A 311 10.67 -21.85 16.65
N PRO A 312 10.07 -21.02 17.52
CA PRO A 312 9.11 -21.47 18.55
C PRO A 312 7.72 -21.78 17.98
N ARG A 313 7.68 -22.40 16.80
CA ARG A 313 6.45 -22.71 16.05
C ARG A 313 6.65 -23.96 15.18
N PRO A 314 5.57 -24.65 14.78
CA PRO A 314 5.68 -25.83 13.92
C PRO A 314 6.37 -25.52 12.59
N LEU A 315 7.30 -26.38 12.18
CA LEU A 315 8.00 -26.29 10.88
C LEU A 315 7.28 -27.04 9.75
N ALA A 316 5.95 -27.16 9.82
CA ALA A 316 5.18 -27.90 8.83
C ALA A 316 5.41 -27.33 7.42
N GLN A 317 5.24 -26.02 7.24
CA GLN A 317 5.37 -25.42 5.92
C GLN A 317 6.81 -25.43 5.37
N HIS A 318 7.84 -25.38 6.22
CA HIS A 318 9.23 -25.63 5.79
C HIS A 318 9.43 -27.03 5.22
N VAL A 319 8.83 -28.05 5.84
CA VAL A 319 8.89 -29.42 5.28
C VAL A 319 8.15 -29.52 3.95
N LEU A 320 7.00 -28.85 3.81
CA LEU A 320 6.30 -28.79 2.53
C LEU A 320 7.19 -28.15 1.44
N LEU A 321 7.88 -27.06 1.78
CA LEU A 321 8.84 -26.43 0.88
C LEU A 321 9.97 -27.39 0.50
N ASP A 322 10.60 -28.04 1.48
CA ASP A 322 11.70 -29.00 1.25
C ASP A 322 11.29 -30.08 0.24
N LEU A 323 10.11 -30.66 0.44
CA LEU A 323 9.57 -31.71 -0.43
C LEU A 323 9.19 -31.17 -1.83
N ALA A 324 8.62 -29.96 -1.91
CA ALA A 324 8.30 -29.34 -3.19
C ALA A 324 9.57 -29.01 -4.00
N VAL A 325 10.63 -28.54 -3.32
CA VAL A 325 11.92 -28.25 -3.95
C VAL A 325 12.65 -29.52 -4.36
N GLU A 326 12.64 -30.57 -3.54
CA GLU A 326 13.19 -31.89 -3.89
C GLU A 326 12.49 -32.46 -5.13
N TRP A 327 11.16 -32.40 -5.15
CA TRP A 327 10.37 -32.80 -6.31
C TRP A 327 10.76 -31.99 -7.57
N ALA A 328 10.83 -30.67 -7.47
CA ALA A 328 11.18 -29.80 -8.60
C ALA A 328 12.59 -30.06 -9.13
N ASN A 329 13.57 -30.29 -8.24
CA ASN A 329 14.93 -30.66 -8.60
C ASN A 329 15.00 -31.97 -9.38
N GLY A 330 14.09 -32.91 -9.12
CA GLY A 330 13.96 -34.16 -9.86
C GLY A 330 13.32 -33.99 -11.24
N LYS A 331 12.57 -32.91 -11.49
CA LYS A 331 11.86 -32.66 -12.75
C LYS A 331 12.58 -31.67 -13.67
N VAL A 332 13.28 -30.69 -13.10
CA VAL A 332 13.94 -29.62 -13.85
C VAL A 332 15.45 -29.86 -13.90
N PRO A 333 16.03 -30.25 -15.05
CA PRO A 333 17.45 -30.52 -15.17
C PRO A 333 18.32 -29.32 -14.79
N GLY A 334 19.31 -29.60 -13.92
CA GLY A 334 20.27 -28.60 -13.47
C GLY A 334 19.68 -27.47 -12.62
N LEU A 335 18.48 -27.64 -12.05
CA LEU A 335 17.90 -26.66 -11.13
C LEU A 335 18.70 -26.57 -9.83
N GLY A 336 18.79 -27.67 -9.07
CA GLY A 336 19.61 -27.75 -7.84
C GLY A 336 19.31 -26.64 -6.82
N LEU A 337 18.03 -26.31 -6.65
CA LEU A 337 17.54 -25.34 -5.67
C LEU A 337 17.67 -25.90 -4.25
N ARG A 338 18.04 -25.06 -3.29
CA ARG A 338 18.28 -25.46 -1.89
C ARG A 338 17.28 -24.83 -0.92
N THR A 339 16.96 -25.58 0.12
CA THR A 339 16.23 -25.13 1.31
C THR A 339 17.08 -25.34 2.57
N PRO A 340 16.79 -24.65 3.69
CA PRO A 340 17.47 -24.90 4.96
C PRO A 340 17.08 -26.27 5.53
N ARG A 341 18.06 -27.05 5.99
CA ARG A 341 17.76 -28.30 6.72
C ARG A 341 17.01 -28.01 8.02
N SER A 342 16.17 -28.95 8.44
CA SER A 342 15.32 -28.80 9.62
C SER A 342 15.39 -29.98 10.61
N VAL A 343 15.25 -29.68 11.91
CA VAL A 343 15.04 -30.65 12.99
C VAL A 343 13.76 -30.28 13.73
N ARG A 344 12.78 -31.19 13.76
CA ARG A 344 11.42 -30.90 14.23
C ARG A 344 11.21 -31.27 15.70
N GLY A 345 10.69 -30.33 16.48
CA GLY A 345 10.14 -30.57 17.81
C GLY A 345 8.63 -30.71 17.79
N ALA A 346 8.02 -30.96 18.95
CA ALA A 346 6.57 -30.93 19.12
C ALA A 346 6.10 -29.48 19.26
N GLY A 347 5.58 -28.89 18.17
CA GLY A 347 5.10 -27.50 18.16
C GLY A 347 6.18 -26.43 17.93
N TYR A 348 7.42 -26.83 17.66
CA TYR A 348 8.57 -25.95 17.41
C TYR A 348 9.57 -26.64 16.45
N GLY A 349 10.67 -25.97 16.10
CA GLY A 349 11.79 -26.65 15.48
C GLY A 349 13.05 -25.80 15.31
N TRP A 350 14.06 -26.42 14.73
CA TRP A 350 15.38 -25.86 14.48
C TRP A 350 15.68 -25.87 12.99
N LEU A 351 16.27 -24.79 12.48
CA LEU A 351 16.70 -24.66 11.10
C LEU A 351 18.21 -24.45 11.02
N GLU A 352 18.78 -24.94 9.92
CA GLU A 352 20.13 -24.58 9.48
C GLU A 352 20.27 -23.06 9.34
N PHE A 353 21.36 -22.50 9.88
CA PHE A 353 21.67 -21.10 9.66
C PHE A 353 22.25 -20.90 8.25
N ILE A 354 21.60 -20.06 7.45
CA ILE A 354 22.03 -19.74 6.09
C ILE A 354 22.84 -18.45 6.11
N GLY A 355 24.15 -18.58 5.94
CA GLY A 355 25.05 -17.44 5.78
C GLY A 355 24.93 -16.82 4.38
N HIS A 356 24.87 -15.49 4.33
CA HIS A 356 24.88 -14.74 3.08
C HIS A 356 26.22 -14.89 2.34
N ARG A 357 26.17 -15.03 1.01
CA ARG A 357 27.34 -15.04 0.13
C ARG A 357 27.00 -14.39 -1.22
N TRP A 358 27.92 -13.57 -1.73
CA TRP A 358 27.79 -12.96 -3.05
C TRP A 358 28.03 -13.96 -4.19
N CYS A 359 27.37 -13.72 -5.32
CA CYS A 359 27.79 -14.25 -6.62
C CYS A 359 29.08 -13.56 -7.07
N THR A 360 29.94 -14.31 -7.74
CA THR A 360 31.28 -13.88 -8.19
C THR A 360 31.41 -13.87 -9.71
N THR A 361 30.53 -14.55 -10.45
CA THR A 361 30.57 -14.64 -11.92
C THR A 361 29.20 -14.36 -12.56
N PRO A 362 29.14 -13.86 -13.82
CA PRO A 362 27.88 -13.71 -14.57
C PRO A 362 27.05 -14.99 -14.62
N THR A 363 27.68 -16.15 -14.76
CA THR A 363 27.01 -17.45 -14.78
C THR A 363 26.35 -17.79 -13.43
N GLU A 364 26.96 -17.41 -12.31
CA GLU A 364 26.33 -17.55 -10.99
C GLU A 364 25.11 -16.64 -10.85
N PHE A 365 25.16 -15.42 -11.40
CA PHE A 365 24.00 -14.52 -11.44
C PHE A 365 22.85 -15.11 -12.24
N ASP A 366 23.10 -15.59 -13.46
CA ASP A 366 22.05 -16.20 -14.28
C ASP A 366 21.45 -17.44 -13.62
N ARG A 367 22.28 -18.27 -12.97
CA ARG A 367 21.80 -19.42 -12.18
C ARG A 367 20.96 -18.99 -10.98
N PHE A 368 21.36 -17.94 -10.26
CA PHE A 368 20.60 -17.38 -9.14
C PHE A 368 19.18 -16.98 -9.59
N TYR A 369 19.07 -16.19 -10.67
CA TYR A 369 17.77 -15.72 -11.15
C TYR A 369 16.95 -16.84 -11.81
N ARG A 370 17.57 -17.80 -12.50
CA ARG A 370 16.90 -19.01 -12.98
C ARG A 370 16.32 -19.83 -11.83
N ARG A 371 17.07 -20.02 -10.74
CA ARG A 371 16.56 -20.68 -9.53
C ARG A 371 15.44 -19.89 -8.86
N GLN A 372 15.56 -18.57 -8.82
CA GLN A 372 14.53 -17.71 -8.24
C GLN A 372 13.23 -17.75 -9.06
N GLY A 373 13.32 -17.80 -10.39
CA GLY A 373 12.16 -18.01 -11.27
C GLY A 373 11.48 -19.35 -11.02
N ALA A 374 12.25 -20.44 -10.88
CA ALA A 374 11.68 -21.75 -10.56
C ALA A 374 11.03 -21.78 -9.18
N LEU A 375 11.66 -21.15 -8.17
CA LEU A 375 11.07 -20.97 -6.84
C LEU A 375 9.75 -20.18 -6.91
N LEU A 376 9.69 -19.12 -7.72
CA LEU A 376 8.47 -18.34 -7.95
C LEU A 376 7.34 -19.20 -8.51
N ALA A 377 7.63 -20.08 -9.48
CA ALA A 377 6.63 -21.00 -10.04
C ALA A 377 6.10 -21.99 -8.99
N LEU A 378 6.98 -22.53 -8.13
CA LEU A 378 6.58 -23.42 -7.04
C LEU A 378 5.68 -22.70 -6.03
N LEU A 379 6.08 -21.50 -5.60
CA LEU A 379 5.30 -20.71 -4.65
C LEU A 379 3.95 -20.28 -5.23
N TYR A 380 3.91 -19.93 -6.52
CA TYR A 380 2.66 -19.67 -7.22
C TYR A 380 1.71 -20.88 -7.17
N ALA A 381 2.24 -22.08 -7.48
CA ALA A 381 1.47 -23.31 -7.48
C ALA A 381 0.88 -23.66 -6.11
N VAL A 382 1.59 -23.37 -5.00
CA VAL A 382 1.14 -23.71 -3.64
C VAL A 382 0.59 -22.52 -2.84
N ASP A 383 0.18 -21.43 -3.50
CA ASP A 383 -0.33 -20.23 -2.81
C ASP A 383 0.61 -19.69 -1.72
N GLY A 384 1.91 -19.63 -2.02
CA GLY A 384 2.90 -18.98 -1.16
C GLY A 384 2.71 -17.46 -1.12
N ALA A 385 2.74 -16.88 0.08
CA ALA A 385 2.63 -15.44 0.29
C ALA A 385 3.76 -14.92 1.20
N ASP A 386 3.95 -13.60 1.26
CA ASP A 386 4.83 -12.95 2.26
C ASP A 386 6.32 -13.35 2.20
N MET A 387 6.87 -13.57 1.01
CA MET A 387 8.29 -13.85 0.79
C MET A 387 9.09 -12.55 0.58
N HIS A 388 8.97 -11.60 1.52
CA HIS A 388 9.66 -10.31 1.48
C HIS A 388 11.19 -10.46 1.64
N TYR A 389 11.93 -9.37 1.44
CA TYR A 389 13.40 -9.35 1.39
C TYR A 389 14.13 -9.93 2.62
N GLU A 390 13.50 -9.99 3.79
CA GLU A 390 14.08 -10.57 5.00
C GLU A 390 13.97 -12.10 5.05
N ASN A 391 13.03 -12.67 4.29
CA ASN A 391 12.75 -14.11 4.29
C ASN A 391 13.61 -14.87 3.26
N VAL A 392 14.37 -14.17 2.41
CA VAL A 392 15.27 -14.76 1.42
C VAL A 392 16.70 -14.35 1.69
N VAL A 393 17.62 -15.33 1.72
CA VAL A 393 19.06 -15.09 1.82
C VAL A 393 19.75 -15.55 0.54
N ALA A 394 20.52 -14.65 -0.07
CA ALA A 394 21.40 -15.00 -1.18
C ALA A 394 22.64 -15.73 -0.66
N CYS A 395 22.85 -16.96 -1.12
CA CYS A 395 23.92 -17.84 -0.66
C CYS A 395 24.77 -18.32 -1.84
N GLY A 396 25.44 -17.38 -2.51
CA GLY A 396 26.07 -17.59 -3.81
C GLY A 396 24.99 -17.59 -4.89
N ASP A 397 24.95 -18.63 -5.71
CA ASP A 397 23.95 -18.80 -6.77
C ASP A 397 22.60 -19.36 -6.27
N GLN A 398 22.33 -19.30 -4.96
CA GLN A 398 21.15 -19.90 -4.31
C GLN A 398 20.28 -18.83 -3.62
N PRO A 399 19.03 -18.64 -4.06
CA PRO A 399 18.02 -17.84 -3.34
C PRO A 399 17.33 -18.71 -2.28
N VAL A 400 17.87 -18.75 -1.06
CA VAL A 400 17.38 -19.66 -0.02
C VAL A 400 16.28 -18.99 0.79
N LEU A 401 15.08 -19.58 0.77
CA LEU A 401 13.94 -19.13 1.59
C LEU A 401 14.12 -19.64 3.03
N VAL A 402 14.37 -18.73 3.97
CA VAL A 402 14.61 -19.04 5.39
C VAL A 402 13.35 -18.98 6.25
N ASP A 403 12.29 -18.35 5.74
CA ASP A 403 10.96 -18.38 6.34
C ASP A 403 9.89 -18.72 5.30
N ALA A 404 9.13 -19.78 5.56
CA ALA A 404 8.16 -20.35 4.64
C ALA A 404 6.83 -20.64 5.34
N GLU A 405 6.49 -19.90 6.40
CA GLU A 405 5.33 -20.21 7.24
C GLU A 405 3.95 -19.94 6.59
N THR A 406 3.94 -19.34 5.41
CA THR A 406 2.76 -18.81 4.67
C THR A 406 2.53 -19.54 3.35
N LEU A 407 2.81 -20.84 3.27
CA LEU A 407 2.41 -21.68 2.14
C LEU A 407 0.96 -22.18 2.30
N LEU A 408 0.31 -22.48 1.17
CA LEU A 408 -1.11 -22.84 1.10
C LEU A 408 -2.02 -21.74 1.67
N HIS A 409 -1.63 -20.47 1.50
CA HIS A 409 -2.32 -19.34 2.10
C HIS A 409 -3.55 -18.98 1.26
N SER A 410 -4.77 -19.35 1.67
CA SER A 410 -5.99 -18.95 0.94
C SER A 410 -6.33 -17.47 1.11
N GLY A 411 -5.88 -16.82 2.20
CA GLY A 411 -6.25 -15.45 2.55
C GLY A 411 -7.67 -15.34 3.11
N LEU A 412 -8.04 -14.14 3.54
CA LEU A 412 -9.41 -13.81 3.95
C LEU A 412 -10.24 -13.33 2.76
N PRO A 413 -11.57 -13.51 2.76
CA PRO A 413 -12.45 -12.90 1.76
C PRO A 413 -12.24 -11.39 1.66
N GLU A 414 -12.29 -10.85 0.44
CA GLU A 414 -12.14 -9.41 0.22
C GLU A 414 -13.34 -8.61 0.75
N ALA A 415 -13.06 -7.41 1.26
CA ALA A 415 -14.09 -6.45 1.66
C ALA A 415 -14.64 -5.74 0.41
N LEU A 416 -15.92 -5.92 0.10
CA LEU A 416 -16.53 -5.42 -1.13
C LEU A 416 -17.34 -4.14 -0.89
N THR A 417 -16.92 -3.02 -1.49
CA THR A 417 -17.71 -1.77 -1.50
C THR A 417 -18.56 -1.62 -2.78
N VAL A 418 -18.08 -2.12 -3.92
CA VAL A 418 -18.74 -2.00 -5.25
C VAL A 418 -18.86 -3.37 -5.93
N GLY A 419 -19.02 -4.44 -5.14
CA GLY A 419 -18.98 -5.83 -5.62
C GLY A 419 -17.54 -6.31 -5.93
N GLY A 420 -17.40 -7.60 -6.26
CA GLY A 420 -16.11 -8.23 -6.56
C GLY A 420 -15.41 -7.60 -7.77
N ASP A 421 -14.08 -7.52 -7.73
CA ASP A 421 -13.27 -7.13 -8.88
C ASP A 421 -12.45 -8.33 -9.37
N PRO A 422 -12.80 -8.93 -10.52
CA PRO A 422 -12.10 -10.12 -11.01
C PRO A 422 -10.62 -9.85 -11.26
N ALA A 423 -10.23 -8.62 -11.61
CA ALA A 423 -8.82 -8.28 -11.78
C ALA A 423 -8.09 -8.17 -10.42
N ALA A 424 -8.76 -7.70 -9.35
CA ALA A 424 -8.18 -7.72 -8.00
C ALA A 424 -7.97 -9.17 -7.53
N ASP A 425 -8.97 -10.02 -7.71
CA ASP A 425 -8.89 -11.45 -7.40
C ASP A 425 -7.75 -12.12 -8.17
N ALA A 426 -7.64 -11.87 -9.48
CA ALA A 426 -6.57 -12.42 -10.30
C ALA A 426 -5.18 -11.93 -9.86
N LEU A 427 -5.01 -10.65 -9.52
CA LEU A 427 -3.74 -10.15 -9.00
C LEU A 427 -3.40 -10.78 -7.65
N ALA A 428 -4.38 -10.91 -6.76
CA ALA A 428 -4.24 -11.53 -5.45
C ALA A 428 -3.94 -13.03 -5.53
N ALA A 429 -4.38 -13.71 -6.59
CA ALA A 429 -4.08 -15.13 -6.85
C ALA A 429 -2.80 -15.36 -7.67
N SER A 430 -2.19 -14.31 -8.22
CA SER A 430 -1.03 -14.37 -9.12
C SER A 430 0.32 -14.51 -8.40
N VAL A 431 1.39 -14.65 -9.20
CA VAL A 431 2.80 -14.53 -8.77
C VAL A 431 3.10 -13.26 -7.93
N ASN A 432 2.33 -12.19 -8.09
CA ASN A 432 2.49 -10.94 -7.33
C ASN A 432 2.31 -11.14 -5.82
N ARG A 433 1.40 -12.03 -5.42
CA ARG A 433 1.09 -12.33 -4.01
C ARG A 433 2.31 -12.82 -3.22
N THR A 434 3.23 -13.49 -3.90
CA THR A 434 4.40 -14.11 -3.26
C THR A 434 5.30 -13.08 -2.58
N CYS A 435 5.28 -11.82 -3.02
CA CYS A 435 6.25 -10.79 -2.63
C CYS A 435 7.71 -11.14 -3.01
N LEU A 436 7.94 -12.16 -3.86
CA LEU A 436 9.25 -12.36 -4.48
C LEU A 436 9.52 -11.32 -5.59
N LEU A 437 8.46 -10.87 -6.26
CA LEU A 437 8.49 -9.83 -7.28
C LEU A 437 8.42 -8.43 -6.66
N PRO A 438 9.00 -7.40 -7.30
CA PRO A 438 9.00 -6.03 -6.81
C PRO A 438 7.66 -5.55 -6.23
N SER A 439 7.71 -5.04 -5.01
CA SER A 439 6.54 -4.58 -4.26
C SER A 439 6.92 -3.32 -3.49
N LEU A 440 6.33 -2.18 -3.86
CA LEU A 440 6.72 -0.87 -3.32
C LEU A 440 5.94 -0.53 -2.04
N LEU A 441 6.67 -0.27 -0.97
CA LEU A 441 6.19 0.45 0.19
C LEU A 441 6.45 1.96 -0.02
N ILE A 442 5.38 2.74 -0.17
CA ILE A 442 5.45 4.20 -0.39
C ILE A 442 5.15 4.93 0.92
N GLY A 443 5.92 5.97 1.21
CA GLY A 443 5.69 6.90 2.32
C GLY A 443 6.19 8.31 2.00
N ASP A 444 6.18 9.20 3.00
CA ASP A 444 6.51 10.61 2.84
C ASP A 444 7.98 10.86 2.38
N HIS A 445 8.89 9.90 2.65
CA HIS A 445 10.31 9.98 2.29
C HIS A 445 10.67 9.20 1.02
N GLY A 446 9.68 8.85 0.19
CA GLY A 446 9.85 8.12 -1.06
C GLY A 446 9.29 6.71 -1.00
N ALA A 447 9.90 5.77 -1.72
CA ALA A 447 9.46 4.38 -1.73
C ALA A 447 10.61 3.40 -1.58
N MET A 448 10.28 2.23 -1.03
CA MET A 448 11.20 1.12 -0.84
C MET A 448 10.57 -0.15 -1.38
N ASP A 449 11.32 -0.88 -2.20
CA ASP A 449 10.92 -2.22 -2.64
C ASP A 449 11.16 -3.24 -1.50
N ILE A 450 10.07 -3.82 -0.98
CA ILE A 450 10.10 -4.81 0.11
C ILE A 450 10.16 -6.27 -0.39
N SER A 451 10.25 -6.48 -1.71
CA SER A 451 10.28 -7.83 -2.28
C SER A 451 11.62 -8.55 -2.12
N ALA A 452 11.62 -9.88 -2.28
CA ALA A 452 12.87 -10.64 -2.31
C ALA A 452 13.79 -10.34 -3.50
N LEU A 453 13.27 -9.84 -4.61
CA LEU A 453 14.11 -9.32 -5.69
C LEU A 453 14.70 -7.97 -5.32
N GLY A 454 13.91 -7.11 -4.68
CA GLY A 454 14.30 -5.78 -4.25
C GLY A 454 15.10 -5.77 -2.95
N GLY A 455 14.56 -5.13 -1.91
CA GLY A 455 15.29 -4.77 -0.70
C GLY A 455 16.17 -3.55 -0.95
N GLY A 456 15.89 -2.47 -0.23
CA GLY A 456 16.73 -1.27 -0.26
C GLY A 456 18.19 -1.63 0.02
N GLY A 457 19.14 -1.02 -0.69
CA GLY A 457 20.57 -1.16 -0.39
C GLY A 457 20.98 -0.44 0.91
N GLY A 458 20.08 -0.35 1.88
CA GLY A 458 20.10 0.67 2.93
C GLY A 458 19.71 2.06 2.40
N GLY A 459 19.23 2.91 3.31
CA GLY A 459 18.72 4.24 2.97
C GLY A 459 17.76 4.76 4.03
N ALA A 460 16.91 5.73 3.69
CA ALA A 460 15.82 6.17 4.55
C ALA A 460 14.61 5.24 4.37
N TYR A 461 14.02 4.81 5.48
CA TYR A 461 12.72 4.17 5.49
C TYR A 461 11.67 5.15 4.93
N PRO A 462 10.70 4.69 4.12
CA PRO A 462 9.73 5.57 3.48
C PRO A 462 8.88 6.42 4.44
N SER A 463 8.76 6.03 5.70
CA SER A 463 8.00 6.74 6.72
C SER A 463 8.89 7.24 7.84
N ASP A 464 8.49 8.32 8.49
CA ASP A 464 9.10 8.75 9.74
C ASP A 464 9.00 7.65 10.79
N GLY A 465 10.08 7.48 11.54
CA GLY A 465 10.07 6.75 12.80
C GLY A 465 10.50 7.64 13.95
N LEU A 466 10.62 7.01 15.11
CA LEU A 466 10.84 7.70 16.37
C LEU A 466 12.31 7.64 16.76
N HIS A 467 12.88 8.77 17.12
CA HIS A 467 14.22 8.85 17.68
C HIS A 467 14.27 9.78 18.91
N TRP A 468 15.32 9.62 19.71
CA TRP A 468 15.47 10.32 20.98
C TRP A 468 16.53 11.40 20.88
N GLU A 469 16.15 12.64 21.15
CA GLU A 469 17.06 13.79 21.21
C GLU A 469 17.48 14.07 22.65
N ALA A 470 18.70 14.59 22.84
CA ALA A 470 19.27 14.95 24.15
C ALA A 470 19.20 13.81 25.19
N ALA A 471 19.44 12.57 24.76
CA ALA A 471 19.44 11.38 25.61
C ALA A 471 20.37 11.54 26.82
N GLY A 472 19.93 11.06 27.98
CA GLY A 472 20.67 11.16 29.24
C GLY A 472 20.68 12.55 29.87
N THR A 473 19.78 13.45 29.46
CA THR A 473 19.62 14.79 30.02
C THR A 473 18.17 15.07 30.40
N ASP A 474 17.93 16.05 31.28
CA ASP A 474 16.57 16.52 31.60
C ASP A 474 15.85 17.24 30.44
N ALA A 475 16.53 17.44 29.31
CA ALA A 475 15.96 17.96 28.06
C ALA A 475 15.61 16.85 27.05
N MET A 476 15.75 15.58 27.44
CA MET A 476 15.43 14.44 26.59
C MET A 476 13.99 14.52 26.07
N ARG A 477 13.82 14.27 24.77
CA ARG A 477 12.51 14.30 24.10
C ARG A 477 12.45 13.32 22.93
N LEU A 478 11.22 12.95 22.58
CA LEU A 478 10.92 12.14 21.41
C LEU A 478 10.74 13.05 20.19
N ALA A 479 11.41 12.73 19.09
CA ALA A 479 11.26 13.40 17.81
C ALA A 479 10.89 12.37 16.72
N ARG A 480 10.12 12.82 15.72
CA ARG A 480 9.84 12.05 14.50
C ARG A 480 10.82 12.48 13.41
N GLY A 481 11.36 11.52 12.69
CA GLY A 481 12.24 11.80 11.55
C GLY A 481 12.58 10.55 10.75
N PRO A 482 13.35 10.72 9.66
CA PRO A 482 13.76 9.61 8.81
C PRO A 482 14.55 8.56 9.60
N VAL A 483 14.19 7.28 9.41
CA VAL A 483 14.91 6.15 10.03
C VAL A 483 15.75 5.46 8.98
N ALA A 484 16.97 5.07 9.34
CA ALA A 484 17.82 4.30 8.44
C ALA A 484 17.34 2.85 8.32
N THR A 485 17.31 2.31 7.11
CA THR A 485 17.14 0.88 6.84
C THR A 485 18.49 0.22 6.61
N ALA A 486 18.64 -1.00 7.14
CA ALA A 486 19.79 -1.84 6.81
C ALA A 486 19.62 -2.45 5.41
N ALA A 487 20.73 -2.82 4.78
CA ALA A 487 20.70 -3.55 3.52
C ALA A 487 20.21 -4.99 3.75
N GLY A 488 19.31 -5.46 2.86
CA GLY A 488 18.83 -6.84 2.88
C GLY A 488 19.90 -7.87 2.48
N LEU A 489 19.76 -9.09 3.01
CA LEU A 489 20.63 -10.24 2.69
C LEU A 489 20.11 -11.06 1.50
N ASN A 490 19.05 -10.64 0.84
CA ASN A 490 18.42 -11.30 -0.31
C ASN A 490 19.18 -11.10 -1.63
N ARG A 491 20.16 -10.20 -1.67
CA ARG A 491 20.79 -9.75 -2.92
C ARG A 491 22.04 -10.59 -3.27
N PRO A 492 22.21 -10.99 -4.55
CA PRO A 492 23.37 -11.76 -4.99
C PRO A 492 24.62 -10.90 -5.30
N ALA A 493 24.51 -9.56 -5.30
CA ALA A 493 25.63 -8.63 -5.54
C ALA A 493 25.65 -7.46 -4.56
N PRO A 494 26.84 -6.91 -4.24
CA PRO A 494 26.97 -5.69 -3.46
C PRO A 494 26.37 -4.49 -4.21
N GLN A 495 25.95 -3.48 -3.44
CA GLN A 495 25.34 -2.26 -3.96
C GLN A 495 26.28 -1.56 -4.96
N GLY A 496 25.70 -1.05 -6.06
CA GLY A 496 26.45 -0.35 -7.11
C GLY A 496 27.21 -1.23 -8.11
N ARG A 497 27.34 -2.56 -7.88
CA ARG A 497 27.91 -3.51 -8.85
C ARG A 497 26.87 -4.42 -9.51
N SER A 498 25.62 -4.40 -9.03
CA SER A 498 24.51 -5.13 -9.65
C SER A 498 24.00 -4.36 -10.87
N ALA A 499 24.03 -5.00 -12.03
CA ALA A 499 23.04 -4.68 -13.06
C ALA A 499 21.65 -4.86 -12.41
N GLY A 500 20.71 -3.95 -12.65
CA GLY A 500 19.36 -4.06 -12.08
C GLY A 500 18.73 -5.41 -12.45
N HIS A 501 17.78 -5.91 -11.65
CA HIS A 501 17.14 -7.22 -11.87
C HIS A 501 16.54 -7.37 -13.28
N ALA A 502 16.15 -6.25 -13.92
CA ALA A 502 15.71 -6.19 -15.32
C ALA A 502 16.72 -6.79 -16.32
N VAL A 503 18.03 -6.72 -16.04
CA VAL A 503 19.07 -7.32 -16.90
C VAL A 503 19.02 -8.84 -16.91
N HIS A 504 18.62 -9.46 -15.79
CA HIS A 504 18.46 -10.91 -15.67
C HIS A 504 17.01 -11.36 -15.85
N ARG A 505 16.13 -10.51 -16.41
CA ARG A 505 14.73 -10.84 -16.71
C ARG A 505 14.60 -12.13 -17.52
N ALA A 506 15.48 -12.34 -18.50
CA ALA A 506 15.47 -13.55 -19.32
C ALA A 506 15.72 -14.82 -18.50
N ALA A 507 16.74 -14.83 -17.63
CA ALA A 507 17.06 -15.97 -16.77
C ALA A 507 15.94 -16.25 -15.76
N LEU A 508 15.33 -15.21 -15.19
CA LEU A 508 14.19 -15.35 -14.28
C LEU A 508 12.98 -15.97 -15.00
N LEU A 509 12.62 -15.47 -16.19
CA LEU A 509 11.51 -16.03 -16.98
C LEU A 509 11.79 -17.46 -17.45
N GLU A 510 13.04 -17.78 -17.82
CA GLU A 510 13.44 -19.15 -18.16
C GLU A 510 13.23 -20.08 -16.96
N GLY A 511 13.70 -19.68 -15.78
CA GLY A 511 13.49 -20.41 -14.54
C GLY A 511 12.01 -20.61 -14.20
N PHE A 512 11.22 -19.55 -14.34
CA PHE A 512 9.78 -19.58 -14.10
C PHE A 512 9.08 -20.56 -15.05
N ARG A 513 9.36 -20.48 -16.35
CA ARG A 513 8.81 -21.41 -17.36
C ARG A 513 9.17 -22.85 -17.03
N ALA A 514 10.45 -23.13 -16.75
CA ALA A 514 10.89 -24.48 -16.41
C ALA A 514 10.18 -25.05 -15.16
N GLY A 515 10.01 -24.23 -14.12
CA GLY A 515 9.26 -24.62 -12.93
C GLY A 515 7.76 -24.79 -13.20
N TYR A 516 7.16 -23.91 -13.99
CA TYR A 516 5.75 -23.97 -14.37
C TYR A 516 5.44 -25.21 -15.20
N ASP A 517 6.27 -25.49 -16.21
CA ASP A 517 6.15 -26.64 -17.09
C ASP A 517 6.31 -27.96 -16.32
N ALA A 518 7.22 -28.01 -15.34
CA ALA A 518 7.30 -29.16 -14.44
C ALA A 518 6.00 -29.39 -13.64
N VAL A 519 5.34 -28.32 -13.18
CA VAL A 519 4.04 -28.42 -12.47
C VAL A 519 2.92 -28.90 -13.38
N THR A 520 2.85 -28.38 -14.61
CA THR A 520 1.79 -28.79 -15.55
C THR A 520 1.98 -30.21 -16.07
N GLU A 521 3.20 -30.60 -16.44
CA GLU A 521 3.53 -31.94 -16.96
C GLU A 521 3.35 -33.03 -15.90
N HIS A 522 3.68 -32.75 -14.63
CA HIS A 522 3.64 -33.71 -13.53
C HIS A 522 2.54 -33.44 -12.50
N ARG A 523 1.46 -32.75 -12.89
CA ARG A 523 0.39 -32.30 -11.98
C ARG A 523 -0.22 -33.39 -11.10
N ALA A 524 -0.37 -34.60 -11.65
CA ALA A 524 -0.95 -35.74 -10.93
C ALA A 524 -0.08 -36.17 -9.74
N GLU A 525 1.24 -36.11 -9.88
CA GLU A 525 2.19 -36.43 -8.80
C GLU A 525 2.12 -35.40 -7.68
N LEU A 526 2.00 -34.12 -8.04
CA LEU A 526 1.92 -33.02 -7.07
C LEU A 526 0.60 -33.07 -6.27
N LEU A 527 -0.54 -33.23 -6.98
CA LEU A 527 -1.88 -33.24 -6.39
C LEU A 527 -2.16 -34.49 -5.56
N GLY A 528 -1.87 -35.67 -6.12
CA GLY A 528 -2.16 -36.96 -5.47
C GLY A 528 -1.07 -37.42 -4.51
N GLY A 529 0.18 -36.99 -4.73
CA GLY A 529 1.33 -37.33 -3.90
C GLY A 529 1.56 -36.30 -2.80
N LEU A 530 2.25 -35.20 -3.14
CA LEU A 530 2.75 -34.22 -2.16
C LEU A 530 1.63 -33.56 -1.37
N LEU A 531 0.69 -32.91 -2.08
CA LEU A 531 -0.39 -32.15 -1.47
C LEU A 531 -1.45 -33.05 -0.81
N GLY A 532 -1.67 -34.25 -1.37
CA GLY A 532 -2.55 -35.26 -0.78
C GLY A 532 -2.13 -35.73 0.60
N ARG A 533 -0.83 -35.65 0.93
CA ARG A 533 -0.28 -36.03 2.25
C ARG A 533 -0.23 -34.86 3.25
N TRP A 534 -0.45 -33.63 2.79
CA TRP A 534 -0.24 -32.41 3.59
C TRP A 534 -1.52 -31.81 4.21
N VAL A 535 -2.55 -32.64 4.39
CA VAL A 535 -3.90 -32.23 4.81
C VAL A 535 -3.95 -31.62 6.22
N ALA A 536 -3.03 -32.02 7.11
CA ALA A 536 -3.05 -31.64 8.53
C ALA A 536 -2.01 -30.58 8.93
N GLY A 537 -1.07 -30.20 8.05
CA GLY A 537 0.01 -29.28 8.39
C GLY A 537 -0.49 -27.84 8.51
N PRO A 538 -0.47 -27.20 9.70
CA PRO A 538 -0.94 -25.82 9.85
C PRO A 538 -0.03 -24.84 9.09
N GLY A 539 -0.61 -23.79 8.52
CA GLY A 539 0.09 -22.64 7.94
C GLY A 539 -0.32 -21.35 8.62
N ARG A 540 0.57 -20.35 8.66
CA ARG A 540 0.26 -19.02 9.20
C ARG A 540 -0.68 -18.31 8.23
N LEU A 541 -1.79 -17.79 8.76
CA LEU A 541 -2.66 -16.88 8.03
C LEU A 541 -2.31 -15.43 8.44
N ILE A 542 -2.03 -14.59 7.46
CA ILE A 542 -1.84 -13.16 7.68
C ILE A 542 -3.19 -12.46 7.54
N ALA A 543 -3.80 -12.11 8.68
CA ALA A 543 -5.07 -11.39 8.71
C ALA A 543 -4.90 -9.90 8.31
N ARG A 544 -3.81 -9.28 8.78
CA ARG A 544 -3.41 -7.88 8.52
C ARG A 544 -1.89 -7.78 8.48
N SER A 545 -1.38 -6.69 7.90
CA SER A 545 0.06 -6.39 7.89
C SER A 545 0.60 -6.25 9.32
N THR A 546 1.73 -6.91 9.61
CA THR A 546 2.48 -6.73 10.87
C THR A 546 2.71 -5.26 11.20
N ARG A 547 2.97 -4.40 10.21
CA ARG A 547 3.25 -2.97 10.40
C ARG A 547 2.12 -2.25 11.14
N LEU A 548 0.86 -2.63 10.88
CA LEU A 548 -0.27 -2.04 11.59
C LEU A 548 -0.22 -2.44 13.07
N TYR A 549 0.02 -3.71 13.37
CA TYR A 549 0.11 -4.19 14.75
C TYR A 549 1.29 -3.59 15.51
N THR A 550 2.47 -3.50 14.88
CA THR A 550 3.65 -2.88 15.53
C THR A 550 3.42 -1.40 15.78
N THR A 551 2.78 -0.69 14.84
CA THR A 551 2.38 0.72 15.05
C THR A 551 1.40 0.84 16.22
N LEU A 552 0.41 -0.06 16.34
CA LEU A 552 -0.52 -0.05 17.46
C LEU A 552 0.16 -0.37 18.79
N LEU A 553 1.08 -1.34 18.82
CA LEU A 553 1.88 -1.64 20.01
C LEU A 553 2.68 -0.41 20.44
N ASP A 554 3.37 0.25 19.51
CA ASP A 554 4.16 1.45 19.78
C ASP A 554 3.28 2.63 20.24
N GLU A 555 2.19 2.94 19.54
CA GLU A 555 1.33 4.07 19.89
C GLU A 555 0.55 3.81 21.20
N SER A 556 0.26 2.54 21.52
CA SER A 556 -0.36 2.15 22.80
C SER A 556 0.55 2.32 24.03
N THR A 557 1.81 2.74 23.86
CA THR A 557 2.74 3.12 24.94
C THR A 557 2.68 4.60 25.29
N HIS A 558 1.80 5.39 24.66
CA HIS A 558 1.68 6.82 24.97
C HIS A 558 1.22 7.04 26.42
N PRO A 559 1.87 7.90 27.22
CA PRO A 559 1.57 8.05 28.65
C PRO A 559 0.10 8.39 28.94
N ASP A 560 -0.56 9.15 28.07
CA ASP A 560 -1.96 9.56 28.25
C ASP A 560 -2.95 8.38 28.19
N VAL A 561 -2.55 7.20 27.67
CA VAL A 561 -3.38 5.99 27.62
C VAL A 561 -2.95 4.91 28.62
N LEU A 562 -2.00 5.23 29.52
CA LEU A 562 -1.46 4.28 30.50
C LEU A 562 -1.99 4.48 31.94
N GLY A 563 -2.86 5.47 32.14
CA GLY A 563 -3.54 5.73 33.42
C GLY A 563 -4.71 4.77 33.68
N ASP A 564 -5.44 4.39 32.63
CA ASP A 564 -6.56 3.44 32.67
C ASP A 564 -6.54 2.53 31.43
N ALA A 565 -6.78 1.24 31.62
CA ALA A 565 -6.73 0.25 30.53
C ALA A 565 -7.84 0.45 29.47
N LEU A 566 -8.97 1.08 29.81
CA LEU A 566 -10.01 1.40 28.83
C LEU A 566 -9.52 2.41 27.78
N ASP A 567 -8.57 3.26 28.14
CA ASP A 567 -7.98 4.26 27.25
C ASP A 567 -7.09 3.59 26.20
N ARG A 568 -6.32 2.58 26.64
CA ARG A 568 -5.52 1.74 25.75
C ARG A 568 -6.41 0.87 24.86
N ASP A 569 -7.53 0.35 25.37
CA ASP A 569 -8.53 -0.36 24.57
C ASP A 569 -9.11 0.51 23.45
N ALA A 570 -9.29 1.82 23.68
CA ALA A 570 -9.77 2.75 22.66
C ALA A 570 -8.76 2.97 21.52
N VAL A 571 -7.45 2.80 21.77
CA VAL A 571 -6.43 2.80 20.71
C VAL A 571 -6.57 1.56 19.82
N PHE A 572 -6.71 0.37 20.41
CA PHE A 572 -6.89 -0.88 19.65
C PHE A 572 -8.25 -0.95 18.94
N ALA A 573 -9.22 -0.14 19.36
CA ALA A 573 -10.54 -0.10 18.75
C ALA A 573 -10.54 0.33 17.27
N VAL A 574 -9.45 0.93 16.78
CA VAL A 574 -9.25 1.20 15.35
C VAL A 574 -9.42 -0.05 14.47
N LEU A 575 -9.11 -1.24 15.01
CA LEU A 575 -9.32 -2.51 14.31
C LEU A 575 -10.80 -2.76 13.97
N TRP A 576 -11.75 -2.20 14.73
CA TRP A 576 -13.18 -2.28 14.43
C TRP A 576 -13.58 -1.39 13.26
N THR A 577 -13.10 -0.14 13.23
CA THR A 577 -13.35 0.79 12.11
C THR A 577 -12.72 0.27 10.83
N GLU A 578 -11.48 -0.21 10.91
CA GLU A 578 -10.76 -0.85 9.80
C GLU A 578 -11.41 -2.18 9.34
N SER A 579 -12.33 -2.75 10.13
CA SER A 579 -13.10 -3.95 9.76
C SER A 579 -14.57 -3.66 9.46
N ALA A 580 -14.99 -2.39 9.37
CA ALA A 580 -16.40 -2.02 9.28
C ALA A 580 -17.11 -2.67 8.07
N HIS A 581 -16.38 -2.79 6.95
CA HIS A 581 -16.85 -3.40 5.70
C HIS A 581 -16.25 -4.80 5.43
N ASP A 582 -15.60 -5.40 6.43
CA ASP A 582 -14.95 -6.71 6.33
C ASP A 582 -15.47 -7.65 7.43
N PRO A 583 -16.55 -8.40 7.17
CA PRO A 583 -17.12 -9.31 8.15
C PRO A 583 -16.16 -10.42 8.60
N ALA A 584 -15.21 -10.82 7.76
CA ALA A 584 -14.27 -11.88 8.10
C ALA A 584 -13.24 -11.38 9.12
N ARG A 585 -12.60 -10.23 8.84
CA ARG A 585 -11.67 -9.59 9.78
C ARG A 585 -12.35 -9.14 11.06
N ARG A 586 -13.59 -8.62 10.99
CA ARG A 586 -14.34 -8.18 12.18
C ARG A 586 -14.47 -9.27 13.24
N ARG A 587 -14.53 -10.53 12.83
CA ARG A 587 -14.62 -11.70 13.74
C ARG A 587 -13.30 -12.04 14.43
N LEU A 588 -12.18 -11.50 13.95
CA LEU A 588 -10.85 -11.73 14.50
C LEU A 588 -10.43 -10.66 15.53
N VAL A 589 -11.10 -9.50 15.53
CA VAL A 589 -10.65 -8.29 16.27
C VAL A 589 -10.48 -8.51 17.77
N GLU A 590 -11.36 -9.28 18.41
CA GLU A 590 -11.21 -9.57 19.84
C GLU A 590 -10.00 -10.46 20.13
N ASP A 591 -9.68 -11.39 19.23
CA ASP A 591 -8.50 -12.23 19.36
C ASP A 591 -7.21 -11.46 19.07
N GLU A 592 -7.25 -10.54 18.08
CA GLU A 592 -6.17 -9.60 17.78
C GLU A 592 -5.90 -8.68 18.98
N THR A 593 -6.95 -8.12 19.58
CA THR A 593 -6.84 -7.23 20.74
C THR A 593 -6.23 -7.95 21.94
N ALA A 594 -6.57 -9.23 22.15
CA ALA A 594 -6.01 -10.02 23.23
C ALA A 594 -4.50 -10.30 23.05
N ASP A 595 -4.03 -10.53 21.82
CA ASP A 595 -2.60 -10.67 21.52
C ASP A 595 -1.85 -9.35 21.71
N LEU A 596 -2.43 -8.23 21.24
CA LEU A 596 -1.87 -6.88 21.44
C LEU A 596 -1.74 -6.51 22.93
N TRP A 597 -2.70 -6.91 23.76
CA TRP A 597 -2.62 -6.74 25.22
C TRP A 597 -1.48 -7.55 25.85
N CYS A 598 -1.07 -8.67 25.24
CA CYS A 598 0.12 -9.44 25.65
C CYS A 598 1.44 -8.82 25.17
N GLY A 599 1.37 -7.78 24.33
CA GLY A 599 2.53 -7.18 23.68
C GLY A 599 2.97 -7.91 22.41
N ASP A 600 2.13 -8.80 21.88
CA ASP A 600 2.44 -9.65 20.73
C ASP A 600 1.78 -9.15 19.44
N VAL A 601 2.41 -9.48 18.32
CA VAL A 601 1.77 -9.38 17.01
C VAL A 601 0.74 -10.52 16.90
N PRO A 602 -0.53 -10.26 16.54
CA PRO A 602 -1.54 -11.30 16.39
C PRO A 602 -1.15 -12.43 15.45
N LEU A 603 -1.48 -13.66 15.85
CA LEU A 603 -1.13 -14.88 15.11
C LEU A 603 -2.34 -15.79 14.91
N PHE A 604 -2.55 -16.21 13.67
CA PHE A 604 -3.60 -17.15 13.28
C PHE A 604 -3.02 -18.27 12.43
N PHE A 605 -3.54 -19.48 12.61
CA PHE A 605 -3.21 -20.64 11.79
C PHE A 605 -4.43 -21.11 10.99
N HIS A 606 -4.23 -21.41 9.72
CA HIS A 606 -5.19 -22.16 8.92
C HIS A 606 -4.76 -23.63 8.83
N HIS A 607 -5.74 -24.51 8.64
CA HIS A 607 -5.50 -25.93 8.37
C HIS A 607 -6.00 -26.26 6.96
N PRO A 608 -5.16 -26.82 6.07
CA PRO A 608 -5.46 -26.92 4.64
C PRO A 608 -6.77 -27.63 4.28
N ALA A 609 -7.24 -28.53 5.14
CA ALA A 609 -8.48 -29.29 4.96
C ALA A 609 -9.77 -28.60 5.44
N HIS A 610 -9.65 -27.40 6.02
CA HIS A 610 -10.72 -26.80 6.80
C HIS A 610 -10.91 -25.31 6.50
N THR A 611 -12.09 -24.81 6.85
CA THR A 611 -12.48 -23.39 6.71
C THR A 611 -12.42 -22.60 8.03
N TRP A 612 -12.00 -23.26 9.11
CA TRP A 612 -11.81 -22.64 10.41
C TRP A 612 -10.36 -22.18 10.60
N LEU A 613 -10.18 -21.20 11.48
CA LEU A 613 -8.86 -20.72 11.91
C LEU A 613 -8.60 -21.11 13.36
N GLU A 614 -7.35 -21.36 13.71
CA GLU A 614 -6.88 -21.47 15.09
C GLU A 614 -6.21 -20.16 15.51
N THR A 615 -6.56 -19.67 16.70
CA THR A 615 -5.94 -18.47 17.27
C THR A 615 -4.63 -18.82 17.96
N SER A 616 -3.84 -17.79 18.30
CA SER A 616 -2.61 -17.91 19.12
C SER A 616 -2.80 -18.72 20.42
N ARG A 617 -4.03 -18.76 20.97
CA ARG A 617 -4.44 -19.45 22.20
C ARG A 617 -5.00 -20.86 21.97
N GLY A 618 -5.05 -21.35 20.73
CA GLY A 618 -5.61 -22.66 20.38
C GLY A 618 -7.14 -22.68 20.24
N THR A 619 -7.81 -21.52 20.24
CA THR A 619 -9.27 -21.45 20.03
C THR A 619 -9.58 -21.58 18.54
N ARG A 620 -10.62 -22.34 18.19
CA ARG A 620 -11.07 -22.50 16.79
C ARG A 620 -12.21 -21.55 16.44
N ILE A 621 -12.01 -20.73 15.42
CA ILE A 621 -13.02 -19.83 14.86
C ILE A 621 -13.59 -20.45 13.58
N GLN A 622 -14.85 -20.90 13.64
CA GLN A 622 -15.48 -21.68 12.56
C GLN A 622 -15.84 -20.83 11.33
N ARG A 623 -15.74 -21.37 10.11
CA ARG A 623 -16.23 -20.73 8.87
C ARG A 623 -15.72 -19.30 8.66
N VAL A 624 -14.41 -19.07 8.79
CA VAL A 624 -13.79 -17.75 8.51
C VAL A 624 -13.28 -17.70 7.08
N LEU A 625 -12.66 -18.79 6.63
CA LEU A 625 -12.23 -18.95 5.24
C LEU A 625 -13.44 -19.36 4.38
N PRO A 626 -13.52 -18.89 3.12
CA PRO A 626 -14.61 -19.26 2.22
C PRO A 626 -14.53 -20.75 1.86
N GLU A 627 -13.31 -21.25 1.63
CA GLU A 627 -13.04 -22.64 1.25
C GLU A 627 -11.73 -23.14 1.89
N PRO A 628 -11.54 -24.47 2.02
CA PRO A 628 -10.27 -25.06 2.45
C PRO A 628 -9.13 -24.69 1.49
N SER A 629 -7.98 -24.28 2.01
CA SER A 629 -6.87 -23.84 1.14
C SER A 629 -6.27 -24.93 0.27
N LEU A 630 -6.38 -26.21 0.68
CA LEU A 630 -5.98 -27.32 -0.17
C LEU A 630 -6.90 -27.45 -1.40
N HIS A 631 -8.18 -27.07 -1.27
CA HIS A 631 -9.11 -27.06 -2.40
C HIS A 631 -8.69 -26.01 -3.44
N THR A 632 -8.49 -24.77 -2.99
CA THR A 632 -8.12 -23.64 -3.86
C THR A 632 -6.80 -23.88 -4.59
N VAL A 633 -5.80 -24.46 -3.90
CA VAL A 633 -4.51 -24.83 -4.50
C VAL A 633 -4.67 -25.93 -5.56
N ARG A 634 -5.53 -26.93 -5.30
CA ARG A 634 -5.80 -27.99 -6.28
C ARG A 634 -6.48 -27.45 -7.54
N GLU A 635 -7.46 -26.57 -7.37
CA GLU A 635 -8.14 -25.91 -8.49
C GLU A 635 -7.17 -25.05 -9.29
N LYS A 636 -6.31 -24.27 -8.62
CA LYS A 636 -5.28 -23.47 -9.28
C LYS A 636 -4.35 -24.36 -10.11
N ILE A 637 -3.76 -25.39 -9.50
CA ILE A 637 -2.86 -26.31 -10.22
C ILE A 637 -3.58 -27.00 -11.37
N ALA A 638 -4.88 -27.29 -11.25
CA ALA A 638 -5.69 -27.85 -12.34
C ALA A 638 -5.97 -26.84 -13.48
N ALA A 639 -6.10 -25.55 -13.15
CA ALA A 639 -6.31 -24.46 -14.10
C ALA A 639 -5.03 -23.99 -14.80
N MET A 640 -3.84 -24.29 -14.24
CA MET A 640 -2.55 -23.97 -14.86
C MET A 640 -2.48 -24.54 -16.29
N GLY A 641 -2.06 -23.68 -17.24
CA GLY A 641 -2.03 -23.92 -18.67
C GLY A 641 -1.41 -22.75 -19.43
N GLU A 642 -1.47 -22.74 -20.76
CA GLU A 642 -0.77 -21.75 -21.59
C GLU A 642 -1.24 -20.30 -21.35
N VAL A 643 -2.55 -20.10 -21.19
CA VAL A 643 -3.15 -18.77 -20.93
C VAL A 643 -2.68 -18.24 -19.58
N ASP A 644 -2.85 -19.04 -18.51
CA ASP A 644 -2.40 -18.65 -17.17
C ASP A 644 -0.89 -18.36 -17.15
N ARG A 645 -0.06 -19.21 -17.77
CA ARG A 645 1.39 -18.97 -17.85
C ARG A 645 1.69 -17.62 -18.52
N HIS A 646 1.00 -17.30 -19.61
CA HIS A 646 1.18 -16.01 -20.30
C HIS A 646 0.83 -14.83 -19.40
N ASP A 647 -0.27 -14.91 -18.65
CA ASP A 647 -0.68 -13.86 -17.72
C ASP A 647 0.33 -13.69 -16.57
N GLN A 648 0.82 -14.80 -16.00
CA GLN A 648 1.86 -14.73 -14.96
C GLN A 648 3.18 -14.15 -15.49
N GLU A 649 3.59 -14.50 -16.71
CA GLU A 649 4.76 -13.91 -17.37
C GLU A 649 4.60 -12.41 -17.63
N TRP A 650 3.40 -11.96 -17.99
CA TRP A 650 3.10 -10.54 -18.13
C TRP A 650 3.26 -9.83 -16.78
N ILE A 651 2.74 -10.38 -15.68
CA ILE A 651 2.89 -9.81 -14.33
C ILE A 651 4.37 -9.74 -13.90
N ILE A 652 5.15 -10.80 -14.13
CA ILE A 652 6.61 -10.81 -13.88
C ILE A 652 7.29 -9.68 -14.66
N SER A 653 6.91 -9.51 -15.92
CA SER A 653 7.51 -8.50 -16.80
C SER A 653 7.14 -7.08 -16.39
N ALA A 654 5.86 -6.87 -16.07
CA ALA A 654 5.32 -5.58 -15.66
C ALA A 654 5.93 -5.12 -14.33
N THR A 655 6.02 -6.00 -13.34
CA THR A 655 6.64 -5.70 -12.04
C THR A 655 8.13 -5.36 -12.15
N LEU A 656 8.90 -6.09 -12.97
CA LEU A 656 10.32 -5.78 -13.21
C LEU A 656 10.52 -4.43 -13.92
N ALA A 657 9.67 -4.11 -14.90
CA ALA A 657 9.75 -2.86 -15.66
C ALA A 657 9.50 -1.62 -14.78
N VAL A 658 8.54 -1.72 -13.86
CA VAL A 658 8.21 -0.67 -12.90
C VAL A 658 9.39 -0.28 -12.01
N THR A 659 10.18 -1.26 -11.56
CA THR A 659 11.35 -1.02 -10.70
C THR A 659 12.53 -0.39 -11.46
N ALA A 660 12.62 -0.63 -12.76
CA ALA A 660 13.63 -0.04 -13.63
C ALA A 660 13.27 1.39 -14.10
N ALA A 661 12.03 1.82 -13.90
CA ALA A 661 11.55 3.13 -14.31
C ALA A 661 12.33 4.24 -13.60
N ARG A 662 13.18 4.94 -14.35
CA ARG A 662 13.91 6.11 -13.85
C ARG A 662 12.93 7.27 -13.59
N PRO A 663 13.21 8.14 -12.60
CA PRO A 663 12.50 9.39 -12.45
C PRO A 663 12.52 10.22 -13.74
N HIS A 664 11.49 11.02 -13.95
CA HIS A 664 11.32 11.86 -15.13
C HIS A 664 12.54 12.77 -15.32
N GLY A 665 13.23 12.62 -16.47
CA GLY A 665 14.32 13.52 -16.89
C GLY A 665 15.70 12.87 -17.08
N ALA A 666 15.88 11.60 -16.71
CA ALA A 666 17.08 10.88 -17.11
C ALA A 666 16.96 10.46 -18.59
N PRO A 667 17.93 10.77 -19.47
CA PRO A 667 17.92 10.24 -20.83
C PRO A 667 17.88 8.71 -20.76
N ALA A 668 16.94 8.11 -21.49
CA ALA A 668 16.99 6.69 -21.75
C ALA A 668 18.37 6.39 -22.34
N GLY A 669 19.13 5.48 -21.71
CA GLY A 669 20.29 4.93 -22.40
C GLY A 669 19.78 4.33 -23.71
N PRO A 670 20.51 4.47 -24.83
CA PRO A 670 20.08 3.89 -26.09
C PRO A 670 19.89 2.39 -25.87
N LEU A 671 18.65 1.91 -25.99
CA LEU A 671 18.43 0.51 -26.29
C LEU A 671 19.20 0.24 -27.58
N PRO A 672 19.85 -0.93 -27.75
CA PRO A 672 20.47 -1.26 -29.01
C PRO A 672 19.35 -1.17 -30.05
N ALA A 673 19.44 -0.17 -30.92
CA ALA A 673 18.66 -0.15 -32.14
C ALA A 673 19.04 -1.44 -32.87
N GLY A 674 18.17 -2.45 -32.78
CA GLY A 674 18.17 -3.49 -33.79
C GLY A 674 18.11 -2.77 -35.14
N PRO A 675 18.87 -3.21 -36.16
CA PRO A 675 18.98 -2.49 -37.41
C PRO A 675 17.60 -2.35 -38.04
N ALA A 676 16.98 -1.18 -37.86
CA ALA A 676 15.76 -0.84 -38.55
C ALA A 676 16.14 -0.72 -40.03
N GLY A 677 15.68 -1.65 -40.85
CA GLY A 677 15.71 -1.48 -42.30
C GLY A 677 14.97 -0.19 -42.67
N PRO A 678 15.31 0.45 -43.81
CA PRO A 678 14.61 1.65 -44.24
C PRO A 678 13.10 1.34 -44.33
N PRO A 679 12.24 2.10 -43.64
CA PRO A 679 10.80 1.87 -43.73
C PRO A 679 10.35 2.03 -45.17
N ALA A 680 9.35 1.23 -45.58
CA ALA A 680 8.66 1.43 -46.85
C ALA A 680 8.19 2.91 -46.95
N PRO A 681 8.19 3.51 -48.15
CA PRO A 681 7.81 4.92 -48.30
C PRO A 681 6.41 5.13 -47.70
N PRO A 682 6.23 6.10 -46.77
CA PRO A 682 5.00 6.25 -46.03
C PRO A 682 3.91 6.80 -46.95
N ALA A 683 3.14 5.91 -47.55
CA ALA A 683 1.86 6.25 -48.15
C ALA A 683 0.82 6.49 -47.05
N PRO A 684 -0.15 7.40 -47.24
CA PRO A 684 -1.26 7.54 -46.31
C PRO A 684 -1.97 6.18 -46.16
N PRO A 685 -2.14 5.67 -44.93
CA PRO A 685 -2.70 4.34 -44.73
C PRO A 685 -4.19 4.33 -45.08
N GLU A 686 -4.63 3.29 -45.79
CA GLU A 686 -6.05 3.07 -46.08
C GLU A 686 -6.84 2.88 -44.77
N PRO A 687 -8.04 3.49 -44.62
CA PRO A 687 -8.85 3.36 -43.41
C PRO A 687 -9.13 1.92 -42.99
N SER A 688 -9.23 0.98 -43.95
CA SER A 688 -9.42 -0.45 -43.68
C SER A 688 -8.24 -1.09 -42.96
N ARG A 689 -7.00 -0.69 -43.27
CA ARG A 689 -5.80 -1.19 -42.57
C ARG A 689 -5.71 -0.66 -41.15
N LEU A 690 -6.01 0.62 -40.94
CA LEU A 690 -6.11 1.21 -39.61
C LEU A 690 -7.17 0.50 -38.76
N LEU A 691 -8.33 0.20 -39.36
CA LEU A 691 -9.40 -0.55 -38.70
C LEU A 691 -8.97 -1.98 -38.34
N ALA A 692 -8.29 -2.69 -39.24
CA ALA A 692 -7.79 -4.04 -38.98
C ALA A 692 -6.78 -4.07 -37.83
N ALA A 693 -5.85 -3.12 -37.79
CA ALA A 693 -4.91 -2.97 -36.69
C ALA A 693 -5.63 -2.64 -35.36
N ALA A 694 -6.64 -1.77 -35.39
CA ALA A 694 -7.47 -1.49 -34.21
C ALA A 694 -8.24 -2.74 -33.73
N CYS A 695 -8.77 -3.57 -34.65
CA CYS A 695 -9.37 -4.86 -34.29
C CYS A 695 -8.36 -5.79 -33.61
N GLY A 696 -7.14 -5.91 -34.13
CA GLY A 696 -6.10 -6.73 -33.50
C GLY A 696 -5.80 -6.30 -32.06
N LEU A 697 -5.71 -5.01 -31.79
CA LEU A 697 -5.54 -4.46 -30.44
C LEU A 697 -6.75 -4.72 -29.53
N ALA A 698 -7.97 -4.67 -30.08
CA ALA A 698 -9.19 -4.97 -29.33
C ALA A 698 -9.31 -6.46 -29.01
N ASP A 699 -8.91 -7.34 -29.92
CA ASP A 699 -8.86 -8.78 -29.68
C ASP A 699 -7.77 -9.13 -28.66
N GLU A 700 -6.61 -8.45 -28.65
CA GLU A 700 -5.59 -8.56 -27.59
C GLU A 700 -6.15 -8.12 -26.22
N LEU A 701 -6.86 -6.99 -26.17
CA LEU A 701 -7.54 -6.53 -24.95
C LEU A 701 -8.60 -7.52 -24.49
N ALA A 702 -9.38 -8.10 -25.41
CA ALA A 702 -10.38 -9.11 -25.08
C ALA A 702 -9.73 -10.38 -24.52
N GLY A 703 -8.60 -10.83 -25.07
CA GLY A 703 -7.87 -11.99 -24.59
C GLY A 703 -7.26 -11.82 -23.19
N ARG A 704 -6.99 -10.59 -22.76
CA ARG A 704 -6.44 -10.26 -21.42
C ARG A 704 -7.50 -9.84 -20.40
N ALA A 705 -8.77 -9.81 -20.78
CA ALA A 705 -9.84 -9.43 -19.88
C ALA A 705 -10.04 -10.52 -18.82
N VAL A 706 -10.11 -10.10 -17.55
CA VAL A 706 -10.45 -10.99 -16.44
C VAL A 706 -11.93 -10.85 -16.15
N HIS A 707 -12.64 -11.99 -16.13
CA HIS A 707 -14.10 -12.04 -15.99
C HIS A 707 -14.51 -12.63 -14.63
N GLY A 708 -15.53 -12.04 -14.00
CA GLY A 708 -16.10 -12.57 -12.76
C GLY A 708 -17.40 -11.86 -12.37
N ALA A 709 -18.39 -12.61 -11.88
CA ALA A 709 -19.73 -12.09 -11.50
C ALA A 709 -20.43 -11.24 -12.60
N GLY A 710 -20.11 -11.49 -13.87
CA GLY A 710 -20.59 -10.73 -15.04
C GLY A 710 -20.03 -9.31 -15.14
N ARG A 711 -18.88 -9.05 -14.53
CA ARG A 711 -18.00 -7.90 -14.74
C ARG A 711 -16.75 -8.37 -15.51
N ALA A 712 -16.18 -7.47 -16.31
CA ALA A 712 -14.84 -7.63 -16.86
C ALA A 712 -13.92 -6.53 -16.32
N ASN A 713 -12.65 -6.83 -16.09
CA ASN A 713 -11.62 -5.83 -15.78
C ASN A 713 -10.25 -6.30 -16.26
N TRP A 714 -9.22 -5.47 -16.14
CA TRP A 714 -7.85 -5.82 -16.54
C TRP A 714 -6.84 -5.45 -15.47
N LEU A 715 -5.67 -6.08 -15.54
CA LEU A 715 -4.46 -5.61 -14.88
C LEU A 715 -3.76 -4.60 -15.78
N GLY A 716 -3.27 -3.51 -15.18
CA GLY A 716 -2.56 -2.45 -15.87
C GLY A 716 -1.38 -1.93 -15.06
N LEU A 717 -0.57 -1.12 -15.73
CA LEU A 717 0.47 -0.32 -15.10
C LEU A 717 -0.08 1.08 -14.80
N GLU A 718 -0.11 1.44 -13.52
CA GLU A 718 -0.63 2.73 -13.05
C GLU A 718 0.46 3.54 -12.34
N GLN A 719 0.46 4.84 -12.57
CA GLN A 719 1.35 5.79 -11.88
C GLN A 719 0.71 6.23 -10.54
N VAL A 720 1.16 5.66 -9.42
CA VAL A 720 0.48 5.80 -8.10
C VAL A 720 0.87 7.07 -7.35
N SER A 721 2.15 7.48 -7.41
CA SER A 721 2.63 8.71 -6.76
C SER A 721 3.93 9.18 -7.40
N GLY A 722 4.04 10.48 -7.69
CA GLY A 722 5.22 11.04 -8.33
C GLY A 722 5.59 10.25 -9.60
N ASP A 723 6.79 9.69 -9.64
CA ASP A 723 7.30 8.87 -10.76
C ASP A 723 7.12 7.36 -10.57
N HIS A 724 6.42 6.93 -9.52
CA HIS A 724 6.33 5.51 -9.16
C HIS A 724 5.16 4.84 -9.87
N TRP A 725 5.45 3.69 -10.46
CA TRP A 725 4.46 2.85 -11.11
C TRP A 725 4.13 1.64 -10.23
N ALA A 726 3.00 0.99 -10.50
CA ALA A 726 2.63 -0.29 -9.90
C ALA A 726 1.76 -1.11 -10.86
N VAL A 727 1.75 -2.42 -10.67
CA VAL A 727 0.77 -3.31 -11.31
C VAL A 727 -0.48 -3.31 -10.46
N LEU A 728 -1.61 -2.84 -11.01
CA LEU A 728 -2.88 -2.73 -10.30
C LEU A 728 -4.06 -3.17 -11.19
N PRO A 729 -5.19 -3.62 -10.59
CA PRO A 729 -6.46 -3.67 -11.29
C PRO A 729 -6.81 -2.27 -11.80
N MET A 730 -7.32 -2.16 -13.03
CA MET A 730 -7.68 -0.87 -13.57
C MET A 730 -8.78 -0.20 -12.75
N GLY A 731 -8.55 1.04 -12.34
CA GLY A 731 -9.52 1.86 -11.60
C GLY A 731 -10.60 2.48 -12.47
N GLY A 732 -11.39 3.38 -11.87
CA GLY A 732 -12.48 4.09 -12.56
C GLY A 732 -12.06 5.31 -13.38
N GLY A 733 -10.79 5.72 -13.39
CA GLY A 733 -10.34 6.89 -14.15
C GLY A 733 -10.39 6.71 -15.67
N LEU A 734 -10.52 7.80 -16.45
CA LEU A 734 -10.56 7.71 -17.91
C LEU A 734 -9.20 7.35 -18.52
N ALA A 735 -8.12 7.92 -17.98
CA ALA A 735 -6.79 7.84 -18.59
C ALA A 735 -6.14 6.46 -18.44
N GLN A 736 -6.22 5.88 -17.24
CA GLN A 736 -5.55 4.63 -16.87
C GLN A 736 -6.53 3.55 -16.41
N GLY A 737 -7.84 3.85 -16.37
CA GLY A 737 -8.87 2.96 -15.87
C GLY A 737 -9.71 2.28 -16.96
N TYR A 738 -10.58 1.36 -16.53
CA TYR A 738 -11.42 0.56 -17.42
C TYR A 738 -12.41 1.38 -18.28
N PRO A 739 -12.87 2.61 -17.91
CA PRO A 739 -13.75 3.38 -18.79
C PRO A 739 -13.08 3.80 -20.11
N GLY A 740 -11.77 4.05 -20.11
CA GLY A 740 -11.03 4.36 -21.34
C GLY A 740 -10.96 3.16 -22.29
N VAL A 741 -10.76 1.96 -21.74
CA VAL A 741 -10.79 0.69 -22.50
C VAL A 741 -12.18 0.45 -23.07
N ALA A 742 -13.22 0.58 -22.23
CA ALA A 742 -14.60 0.42 -22.65
C ALA A 742 -15.00 1.42 -23.74
N LEU A 743 -14.51 2.66 -23.69
CA LEU A 743 -14.77 3.66 -24.72
C LEU A 743 -14.19 3.25 -26.08
N PHE A 744 -12.97 2.73 -26.09
CA PHE A 744 -12.37 2.19 -27.31
C PHE A 744 -13.17 1.01 -27.88
N LEU A 745 -13.47 0.02 -27.04
CA LEU A 745 -14.22 -1.17 -27.45
C LEU A 745 -15.64 -0.83 -27.95
N ALA A 746 -16.35 0.06 -27.24
CA ALA A 746 -17.68 0.51 -27.64
C ALA A 746 -17.67 1.26 -28.97
N GLN A 747 -16.68 2.15 -29.18
CA GLN A 747 -16.54 2.90 -30.42
C GLN A 747 -16.18 1.99 -31.59
N LEU A 748 -15.28 1.01 -31.39
CA LEU A 748 -14.94 0.01 -32.39
C LEU A 748 -16.15 -0.87 -32.74
N GLY A 749 -16.86 -1.36 -31.72
CA GLY A 749 -18.06 -2.17 -31.90
C GLY A 749 -19.16 -1.42 -32.67
N ALA A 750 -19.35 -0.13 -32.40
CA ALA A 750 -20.30 0.70 -33.13
C ALA A 750 -19.89 0.92 -34.60
N LEU A 751 -18.60 1.05 -34.90
CA LEU A 751 -18.10 1.20 -36.28
C LEU A 751 -18.16 -0.10 -37.09
N THR A 752 -17.92 -1.24 -36.44
CA THR A 752 -17.81 -2.55 -37.09
C THR A 752 -19.11 -3.36 -37.08
N GLY A 753 -20.04 -3.03 -36.18
CA GLY A 753 -21.21 -3.85 -35.88
C GLY A 753 -20.89 -5.11 -35.07
N ALA A 754 -19.65 -5.27 -34.58
CA ALA A 754 -19.24 -6.46 -33.83
C ALA A 754 -19.70 -6.41 -32.36
N GLU A 755 -20.74 -7.18 -32.03
CA GLU A 755 -21.33 -7.20 -30.68
C GLU A 755 -20.37 -7.65 -29.59
N ARG A 756 -19.38 -8.49 -29.91
CA ARG A 756 -18.37 -8.95 -28.92
C ARG A 756 -17.64 -7.80 -28.21
N TYR A 757 -17.36 -6.72 -28.93
CA TYR A 757 -16.66 -5.56 -28.36
C TYR A 757 -17.59 -4.68 -27.53
N THR A 758 -18.83 -4.46 -27.97
CA THR A 758 -19.80 -3.68 -27.17
C THR A 758 -20.22 -4.42 -25.92
N GLU A 759 -20.31 -5.75 -25.97
CA GLU A 759 -20.62 -6.57 -24.81
C GLU A 759 -19.50 -6.56 -23.77
N LEU A 760 -18.25 -6.71 -24.19
CA LEU A 760 -17.10 -6.56 -23.29
C LEU A 760 -17.05 -5.15 -22.67
N ALA A 761 -17.35 -4.10 -23.45
CA ALA A 761 -17.44 -2.75 -22.94
C ALA A 761 -18.55 -2.60 -21.88
N ARG A 762 -19.73 -3.22 -22.06
CA ARG A 762 -20.82 -3.22 -21.06
C ARG A 762 -20.39 -3.92 -19.77
N GLN A 763 -19.73 -5.08 -19.88
CA GLN A 763 -19.23 -5.82 -18.73
C GLN A 763 -18.18 -5.04 -17.93
N ALA A 764 -17.34 -4.27 -18.63
CA ALA A 764 -16.32 -3.41 -18.00
C ALA A 764 -16.92 -2.27 -17.18
N VAL A 765 -17.95 -1.57 -17.71
CA VAL A 765 -18.54 -0.40 -17.04
C VAL A 765 -19.70 -0.70 -16.10
N ARG A 766 -20.07 -1.97 -15.96
CA ARG A 766 -21.11 -2.43 -15.04
C ARG A 766 -20.98 -1.89 -13.59
N PRO A 767 -19.78 -1.67 -13.02
CA PRO A 767 -19.63 -1.12 -11.67
C PRO A 767 -19.88 0.39 -11.56
N LEU A 768 -19.84 1.15 -12.68
CA LEU A 768 -19.87 2.62 -12.63
C LEU A 768 -21.09 3.18 -11.89
N PRO A 769 -22.32 2.69 -12.08
CA PRO A 769 -23.48 3.23 -11.36
C PRO A 769 -23.34 3.14 -9.84
N ALA A 770 -22.85 2.01 -9.32
CA ALA A 770 -22.62 1.83 -7.88
C ALA A 770 -21.45 2.69 -7.39
N LEU A 771 -20.36 2.76 -8.15
CA LEU A 771 -19.20 3.61 -7.84
C LEU A 771 -19.59 5.08 -7.70
N VAL A 772 -20.28 5.66 -8.69
CA VAL A 772 -20.65 7.08 -8.65
C VAL A 772 -21.68 7.36 -7.56
N SER A 773 -22.55 6.40 -7.24
CA SER A 773 -23.53 6.55 -6.16
C SER A 773 -22.88 6.53 -4.77
N VAL A 774 -21.78 5.80 -4.59
CA VAL A 774 -20.97 5.86 -3.35
C VAL A 774 -20.25 7.20 -3.25
N LEU A 775 -19.57 7.64 -4.32
CA LEU A 775 -18.87 8.92 -4.37
C LEU A 775 -19.83 10.11 -4.19
N ALA A 776 -21.06 10.02 -4.68
CA ALA A 776 -22.07 11.05 -4.50
C ALA A 776 -22.57 11.14 -3.06
N ARG A 777 -22.45 10.07 -2.26
CA ARG A 777 -22.88 10.05 -0.85
C ARG A 777 -21.76 10.44 0.12
N ASP A 778 -20.52 10.13 -0.23
CA ASP A 778 -19.34 10.33 0.63
C ASP A 778 -18.42 11.44 0.07
N ALA A 779 -18.38 12.57 0.77
CA ALA A 779 -17.60 13.74 0.36
C ALA A 779 -16.09 13.52 0.46
N ASP A 780 -15.62 12.70 1.41
CA ASP A 780 -14.21 12.42 1.61
C ASP A 780 -13.68 11.48 0.51
N LEU A 781 -14.48 10.48 0.13
CA LEU A 781 -14.15 9.63 -1.03
C LEU A 781 -14.17 10.43 -2.34
N ALA A 782 -15.16 11.30 -2.55
CA ALA A 782 -15.19 12.18 -3.72
C ALA A 782 -13.95 13.08 -3.77
N ALA A 783 -13.57 13.69 -2.64
CA ALA A 783 -12.38 14.51 -2.52
C ALA A 783 -11.09 13.74 -2.82
N ALA A 784 -11.00 12.48 -2.37
CA ALA A 784 -9.84 11.62 -2.60
C ALA A 784 -9.64 11.24 -4.08
N VAL A 785 -10.72 11.10 -4.85
CA VAL A 785 -10.65 10.86 -6.31
C VAL A 785 -10.32 12.16 -7.06
N GLY A 786 -10.86 13.29 -6.61
CA GLY A 786 -10.62 14.60 -7.22
C GLY A 786 -11.43 14.86 -8.49
N PRO A 787 -11.47 16.12 -8.98
CA PRO A 787 -12.43 16.55 -9.99
C PRO A 787 -11.95 16.40 -11.46
N GLY A 788 -10.68 16.07 -11.71
CA GLY A 788 -10.04 16.08 -13.03
C GLY A 788 -10.71 15.25 -14.14
N ALA A 789 -10.42 15.60 -15.40
CA ALA A 789 -10.97 14.93 -16.59
C ALA A 789 -10.26 13.63 -16.99
N LEU A 790 -9.03 13.41 -16.52
CA LEU A 790 -8.23 12.23 -16.88
C LEU A 790 -8.12 11.28 -15.69
N ASP A 791 -7.74 11.83 -14.55
CA ASP A 791 -7.41 11.08 -13.33
C ASP A 791 -8.52 11.15 -12.27
N GLY A 792 -9.62 11.89 -12.52
CA GLY A 792 -10.68 12.15 -11.54
C GLY A 792 -12.12 11.90 -12.03
N ILE A 793 -13.09 12.39 -11.24
CA ILE A 793 -14.53 12.17 -11.47
C ILE A 793 -15.02 12.80 -12.78
N GLY A 794 -14.38 13.88 -13.24
CA GLY A 794 -14.70 14.48 -14.54
C GLY A 794 -14.51 13.49 -15.68
N GLY A 795 -13.47 12.66 -15.62
CA GLY A 795 -13.23 11.60 -16.60
C GLY A 795 -14.31 10.51 -16.57
N ILE A 796 -14.81 10.17 -15.38
CA ILE A 796 -15.93 9.23 -15.21
C ILE A 796 -17.20 9.79 -15.84
N ALA A 797 -17.54 11.04 -15.54
CA ALA A 797 -18.72 11.71 -16.11
C ALA A 797 -18.63 11.82 -17.65
N TYR A 798 -17.45 12.15 -18.17
CA TYR A 798 -17.19 12.17 -19.61
C TYR A 798 -17.38 10.78 -20.25
N ALA A 799 -16.80 9.74 -19.64
CA ALA A 799 -16.93 8.38 -20.14
C ALA A 799 -18.39 7.92 -20.15
N LEU A 800 -19.15 8.18 -19.08
CA LEU A 800 -20.58 7.86 -19.01
C LEU A 800 -21.37 8.55 -20.13
N ALA A 801 -21.13 9.84 -20.36
CA ALA A 801 -21.82 10.58 -21.43
C ALA A 801 -21.46 10.06 -22.84
N ARG A 802 -20.24 9.58 -23.04
CA ARG A 802 -19.80 8.99 -24.32
C ARG A 802 -20.28 7.56 -24.54
N LEU A 803 -20.36 6.77 -23.47
CA LEU A 803 -20.73 5.35 -23.52
C LEU A 803 -22.23 5.13 -23.55
N ALA A 804 -23.02 5.99 -22.88
CA ALA A 804 -24.48 5.81 -22.81
C ALA A 804 -25.15 5.71 -24.20
N PRO A 805 -24.82 6.55 -25.20
CA PRO A 805 -25.37 6.40 -26.55
C PRO A 805 -24.87 5.17 -27.31
N LEU A 806 -23.69 4.63 -26.97
CA LEU A 806 -23.07 3.49 -27.66
C LEU A 806 -23.55 2.14 -27.11
N LEU A 807 -23.80 2.06 -25.79
CA LEU A 807 -24.05 0.80 -25.10
C LEU A 807 -25.51 0.62 -24.64
N GLY A 808 -26.25 1.71 -24.45
CA GLY A 808 -27.60 1.70 -23.86
C GLY A 808 -27.59 1.31 -22.37
N GLY A 809 -28.66 0.68 -21.89
CA GLY A 809 -28.66 -0.06 -20.61
C GLY A 809 -28.67 0.75 -19.32
N GLY A 810 -29.23 1.97 -19.30
CA GLY A 810 -29.40 2.75 -18.06
C GLY A 810 -28.14 3.45 -17.53
N LEU A 811 -27.01 3.39 -18.25
CA LEU A 811 -25.77 4.13 -17.89
C LEU A 811 -26.01 5.64 -17.77
N ALA A 812 -26.92 6.17 -18.59
CA ALA A 812 -27.30 7.57 -18.55
C ALA A 812 -27.90 7.97 -17.19
N ASP A 813 -28.61 7.06 -16.52
CA ASP A 813 -29.39 7.36 -15.30
C ASP A 813 -28.52 7.70 -14.09
N CYS A 814 -27.23 7.32 -14.12
CA CYS A 814 -26.27 7.62 -13.06
C CYS A 814 -25.46 8.92 -13.28
N LEU A 815 -25.67 9.63 -14.41
CA LEU A 815 -25.02 10.92 -14.66
C LEU A 815 -25.32 12.00 -13.60
N PRO A 816 -26.54 12.12 -13.04
CA PRO A 816 -26.80 13.05 -11.95
C PRO A 816 -25.94 12.80 -10.70
N ASP A 817 -25.77 11.53 -10.30
CA ASP A 817 -24.90 11.14 -9.18
C ASP A 817 -23.43 11.46 -9.49
N ALA A 818 -22.98 11.19 -10.73
CA ALA A 818 -21.63 11.53 -11.17
C ALA A 818 -21.35 13.05 -11.12
N LEU A 819 -22.33 13.88 -11.50
CA LEU A 819 -22.23 15.34 -11.41
C LEU A 819 -22.22 15.84 -9.96
N ASP A 820 -22.95 15.18 -9.05
CA ASP A 820 -22.91 15.48 -7.62
C ASP A 820 -21.58 15.14 -6.97
N ALA A 821 -21.06 13.96 -7.29
CA ALA A 821 -19.74 13.56 -6.87
C ALA A 821 -18.67 14.52 -7.40
N LEU A 822 -18.77 14.93 -8.67
CA LEU A 822 -17.86 15.90 -9.29
C LEU A 822 -17.88 17.26 -8.59
N GLU A 823 -19.07 17.76 -8.28
CA GLU A 823 -19.24 19.03 -7.59
C GLU A 823 -18.69 18.98 -6.17
N ARG A 824 -18.98 17.92 -5.41
CA ARG A 824 -18.40 17.71 -4.06
C ARG A 824 -16.88 17.67 -4.11
N ALA A 825 -16.30 16.89 -5.02
CA ALA A 825 -14.85 16.81 -5.19
C ALA A 825 -14.22 18.17 -5.51
N ALA A 826 -14.90 19.00 -6.31
CA ALA A 826 -14.45 20.35 -6.61
C ALA A 826 -14.56 21.33 -5.42
N LEU A 827 -15.49 21.09 -4.49
CA LEU A 827 -15.76 21.95 -3.33
C LEU A 827 -14.94 21.57 -2.08
N SER A 828 -14.49 20.32 -1.94
CA SER A 828 -13.77 19.82 -0.76
C SER A 828 -12.34 20.40 -0.58
N GLY A 829 -11.82 21.18 -1.54
CA GLY A 829 -10.50 21.85 -1.48
C GLY A 829 -10.40 23.04 -0.50
N GLY A 830 -11.11 23.00 0.63
CA GLY A 830 -11.15 24.06 1.64
C GLY A 830 -10.12 23.96 2.77
N GLY A 831 -9.27 22.92 2.79
CA GLY A 831 -8.25 22.71 3.82
C GLY A 831 -6.82 22.92 3.32
N ALA A 832 -6.18 24.01 3.75
CA ALA A 832 -4.73 24.34 3.70
C ALA A 832 -3.91 24.13 2.40
N GLY A 833 -4.46 23.57 1.32
CA GLY A 833 -3.83 23.41 0.01
C GLY A 833 -4.75 23.87 -1.11
N ASP A 834 -4.19 24.56 -2.12
CA ASP A 834 -4.94 25.02 -3.29
C ASP A 834 -5.45 23.84 -4.13
N ALA A 835 -6.68 23.95 -4.66
CA ALA A 835 -7.24 22.91 -5.52
C ALA A 835 -6.50 22.86 -6.88
N PRO A 836 -6.19 21.67 -7.43
CA PRO A 836 -5.59 21.57 -8.76
C PRO A 836 -6.48 22.24 -9.81
N ALA A 837 -5.91 23.12 -10.63
CA ALA A 837 -6.68 23.86 -11.65
C ALA A 837 -6.61 23.20 -13.04
N GLY A 838 -5.67 22.28 -13.26
CA GLY A 838 -5.37 21.69 -14.57
C GLY A 838 -6.49 20.85 -15.18
N LEU A 839 -6.28 20.39 -16.41
CA LEU A 839 -7.24 19.53 -17.12
C LEU A 839 -7.22 18.08 -16.58
N ALA A 840 -6.04 17.53 -16.32
CA ALA A 840 -5.85 16.13 -15.98
C ALA A 840 -6.49 15.75 -14.63
N ASP A 841 -6.17 16.54 -13.62
CA ASP A 841 -6.42 16.30 -12.19
C ASP A 841 -7.34 17.37 -11.56
N GLY A 842 -7.64 18.45 -12.29
CA GLY A 842 -8.21 19.66 -11.71
C GLY A 842 -9.52 20.19 -12.30
N LEU A 843 -9.86 21.40 -11.86
CA LEU A 843 -11.13 22.08 -12.14
C LEU A 843 -11.36 22.37 -13.64
N ALA A 844 -10.31 22.64 -14.43
CA ALA A 844 -10.47 22.82 -15.88
C ALA A 844 -10.98 21.53 -16.56
N GLY A 845 -10.54 20.37 -16.08
CA GLY A 845 -11.02 19.07 -16.52
C GLY A 845 -12.48 18.84 -16.15
N ALA A 846 -12.83 19.12 -14.89
CA ALA A 846 -14.19 19.04 -14.39
C ALA A 846 -15.16 19.87 -15.25
N LEU A 847 -14.77 21.12 -15.54
CA LEU A 847 -15.53 22.06 -16.35
C LEU A 847 -15.73 21.54 -17.78
N ALA A 848 -14.66 21.05 -18.41
CA ALA A 848 -14.72 20.47 -19.75
C ALA A 848 -15.64 19.23 -19.82
N ALA A 849 -15.56 18.36 -18.81
CA ALA A 849 -16.42 17.18 -18.70
C ALA A 849 -17.90 17.57 -18.53
N ALA A 850 -18.22 18.52 -17.64
CA ALA A 850 -19.58 19.02 -17.47
C ALA A 850 -20.14 19.60 -18.77
N HIS A 851 -19.32 20.31 -19.56
CA HIS A 851 -19.72 20.76 -20.89
C HIS A 851 -19.96 19.64 -21.89
N ALA A 852 -19.14 18.58 -21.88
CA ALA A 852 -19.34 17.42 -22.74
C ALA A 852 -20.66 16.70 -22.40
N VAL A 853 -20.98 16.52 -21.12
CA VAL A 853 -22.26 15.98 -20.66
C VAL A 853 -23.41 16.86 -21.15
N ARG A 854 -23.35 18.18 -20.91
CA ARG A 854 -24.37 19.16 -21.32
C ARG A 854 -24.65 19.15 -22.82
N ARG A 855 -23.60 18.96 -23.64
CA ARG A 855 -23.68 19.01 -25.11
C ARG A 855 -24.11 17.68 -25.74
N THR A 856 -24.21 16.61 -24.97
CA THR A 856 -24.62 15.31 -25.52
C THR A 856 -26.15 15.22 -25.52
N PRO A 857 -26.80 15.09 -26.70
CA PRO A 857 -28.26 15.10 -26.78
C PRO A 857 -28.92 13.92 -26.07
N GLY A 858 -30.06 14.16 -25.41
CA GLY A 858 -30.90 13.08 -24.86
C GLY A 858 -30.43 12.46 -23.55
N LEU A 859 -29.36 12.97 -22.93
CA LEU A 859 -28.91 12.50 -21.62
C LEU A 859 -29.64 13.19 -20.46
N PRO A 860 -29.98 12.46 -19.38
CA PRO A 860 -30.50 13.07 -18.17
C PRO A 860 -29.40 13.90 -17.49
N GLY A 861 -29.81 14.93 -16.76
CA GLY A 861 -28.87 15.80 -16.04
C GLY A 861 -28.21 16.90 -16.88
N ALA A 862 -28.61 17.13 -18.14
CA ALA A 862 -28.07 18.24 -18.94
C ALA A 862 -28.22 19.62 -18.27
N HIS A 863 -29.36 19.89 -17.63
CA HIS A 863 -29.57 21.11 -16.83
C HIS A 863 -28.66 21.16 -15.60
N ARG A 864 -28.47 20.02 -14.91
CA ARG A 864 -27.55 19.92 -13.78
C ARG A 864 -26.12 20.18 -14.22
N ALA A 865 -25.70 19.58 -15.34
CA ALA A 865 -24.37 19.77 -15.93
C ALA A 865 -24.12 21.24 -16.31
N ALA A 866 -25.13 21.96 -16.79
CA ALA A 866 -25.02 23.41 -17.00
C ALA A 866 -24.76 24.16 -15.69
N ALA A 867 -25.58 23.93 -14.66
CA ALA A 867 -25.42 24.58 -13.36
C ALA A 867 -24.09 24.23 -12.68
N THR A 868 -23.64 22.97 -12.77
CA THR A 868 -22.34 22.51 -12.27
C THR A 868 -21.20 23.16 -13.06
N ALA A 869 -21.32 23.29 -14.39
CA ALA A 869 -20.32 23.99 -15.20
C ALA A 869 -20.15 25.47 -14.80
N ASP A 870 -21.24 26.18 -14.53
CA ASP A 870 -21.19 27.58 -14.08
C ASP A 870 -20.42 27.70 -12.75
N ARG A 871 -20.75 26.85 -11.76
CA ARG A 871 -20.06 26.83 -10.46
C ARG A 871 -18.58 26.45 -10.56
N LEU A 872 -18.26 25.48 -11.42
CA LEU A 872 -16.88 25.06 -11.67
C LEU A 872 -16.06 26.17 -12.35
N ALA A 873 -16.66 26.92 -13.28
CA ALA A 873 -16.01 28.05 -13.93
C ALA A 873 -15.72 29.19 -12.94
N ASP A 874 -16.69 29.54 -12.09
CA ASP A 874 -16.50 30.51 -11.01
C ASP A 874 -15.37 30.10 -10.07
N ARG A 875 -15.36 28.83 -9.66
CA ARG A 875 -14.32 28.31 -8.76
C ARG A 875 -12.94 28.29 -9.43
N LEU A 876 -12.85 27.82 -10.68
CA LEU A 876 -11.60 27.82 -11.43
C LEU A 876 -11.04 29.24 -11.59
N LEU A 877 -11.91 30.20 -11.89
CA LEU A 877 -11.54 31.62 -11.99
C LEU A 877 -11.03 32.16 -10.65
N ALA A 878 -11.67 31.80 -9.54
CA ALA A 878 -11.21 32.18 -8.20
C ALA A 878 -9.84 31.59 -7.86
N GLU A 879 -9.61 30.31 -8.15
CA GLU A 879 -8.30 29.65 -7.92
C GLU A 879 -7.18 30.26 -8.76
N VAL A 880 -7.44 30.55 -10.05
CA VAL A 880 -6.46 31.21 -10.90
C VAL A 880 -6.09 32.60 -10.37
N ARG A 881 -7.06 33.36 -9.83
CA ARG A 881 -6.85 34.70 -9.27
C ARG A 881 -6.04 34.72 -7.97
N LYS A 882 -5.99 33.61 -7.23
CA LYS A 882 -5.15 33.50 -6.01
C LYS A 882 -3.66 33.36 -6.34
N ARG A 883 -3.31 32.99 -7.58
CA ARG A 883 -1.92 32.75 -7.97
C ARG A 883 -1.15 34.08 -7.95
N PRO A 884 0.09 34.10 -7.41
CA PRO A 884 0.96 35.27 -7.49
C PRO A 884 1.19 35.68 -8.95
N GLU A 885 1.20 36.99 -9.23
CA GLU A 885 1.50 37.51 -10.56
C GLU A 885 2.86 36.96 -11.06
N GLY A 886 2.87 36.38 -12.27
CA GLY A 886 4.06 35.79 -12.88
C GLY A 886 4.35 34.32 -12.54
N ARG A 887 3.60 33.66 -11.64
CA ARG A 887 3.68 32.20 -11.41
C ARG A 887 2.55 31.45 -12.13
N GLY A 888 2.76 31.14 -13.42
CA GLY A 888 1.90 30.26 -14.21
C GLY A 888 2.12 28.76 -13.89
N ALA A 889 1.22 27.89 -14.34
CA ALA A 889 1.36 26.43 -14.24
C ALA A 889 2.25 25.82 -15.36
N GLY A 890 2.86 26.68 -16.19
CA GLY A 890 3.61 26.31 -17.39
C GLY A 890 2.70 26.17 -18.62
N PRO A 891 3.24 26.09 -19.84
CA PRO A 891 2.47 26.23 -21.07
C PRO A 891 1.65 25.00 -21.48
N GLY A 892 1.78 23.87 -20.77
CA GLY A 892 1.19 22.58 -21.17
C GLY A 892 -0.34 22.50 -21.16
N PHE A 893 -0.91 21.52 -21.85
CA PHE A 893 -2.37 21.37 -21.95
C PHE A 893 -2.98 20.59 -20.79
N ALA A 894 -2.42 19.44 -20.42
CA ALA A 894 -3.04 18.57 -19.40
C ALA A 894 -2.93 19.15 -17.98
N ARG A 895 -1.81 19.81 -17.63
CA ARG A 895 -1.60 20.39 -16.28
C ARG A 895 -1.25 21.87 -16.28
N GLY A 896 -1.07 22.49 -17.45
CA GLY A 896 -0.61 23.86 -17.59
C GLY A 896 -1.71 24.87 -17.92
N ASP A 897 -1.28 26.09 -18.17
CA ASP A 897 -2.11 27.26 -18.40
C ASP A 897 -2.90 27.18 -19.72
N ALA A 898 -2.43 26.41 -20.71
CA ALA A 898 -3.16 26.22 -21.95
C ALA A 898 -4.49 25.46 -21.74
N GLY A 899 -4.49 24.42 -20.89
CA GLY A 899 -5.71 23.66 -20.58
C GLY A 899 -6.71 24.48 -19.77
N ILE A 900 -6.21 25.25 -18.80
CA ILE A 900 -7.02 26.16 -17.98
C ILE A 900 -7.66 27.22 -18.88
N GLY A 901 -6.85 27.86 -19.72
CA GLY A 901 -7.33 28.90 -20.62
C GLY A 901 -8.36 28.37 -21.62
N TRP A 902 -8.10 27.20 -22.20
CA TRP A 902 -9.02 26.53 -23.12
C TRP A 902 -10.39 26.23 -22.49
N ALA A 903 -10.42 25.71 -21.26
CA ALA A 903 -11.67 25.39 -20.57
C ALA A 903 -12.51 26.66 -20.29
N LEU A 904 -11.87 27.74 -19.82
CA LEU A 904 -12.54 29.03 -19.58
C LEU A 904 -13.08 29.67 -20.87
N LEU A 905 -12.34 29.59 -21.97
CA LEU A 905 -12.77 30.12 -23.26
C LEU A 905 -13.96 29.33 -23.83
N ARG A 906 -13.97 28.01 -23.65
CA ARG A 906 -15.12 27.17 -24.01
C ARG A 906 -16.35 27.49 -23.17
N HIS A 907 -16.18 27.77 -21.89
CA HIS A 907 -17.27 28.17 -21.00
C HIS A 907 -17.87 29.53 -21.41
N SER A 908 -17.02 30.52 -21.67
CA SER A 908 -17.43 31.84 -22.17
C SER A 908 -18.30 31.74 -23.43
N ALA A 909 -17.87 30.95 -24.43
CA ALA A 909 -18.62 30.77 -25.68
C ALA A 909 -19.93 29.97 -25.50
N ALA A 910 -20.09 29.30 -24.36
CA ALA A 910 -21.20 28.44 -24.02
C ALA A 910 -22.31 29.15 -23.21
N GLY A 911 -22.11 30.42 -22.84
CA GLY A 911 -23.02 31.19 -22.00
C GLY A 911 -24.21 31.84 -22.75
N PRO A 912 -25.21 32.38 -22.02
CA PRO A 912 -26.45 32.94 -22.59
C PRO A 912 -26.24 34.09 -23.58
N ALA A 913 -25.14 34.84 -23.46
CA ALA A 913 -24.79 35.96 -24.33
C ALA A 913 -24.43 35.56 -25.77
N ALA A 914 -24.18 34.27 -26.04
CA ALA A 914 -23.88 33.76 -27.38
C ALA A 914 -25.14 33.48 -28.23
N GLY A 915 -26.33 33.44 -27.61
CA GLY A 915 -27.60 33.07 -28.26
C GLY A 915 -28.38 34.22 -28.90
N SER A 916 -28.03 35.48 -28.65
CA SER A 916 -28.70 36.62 -29.29
C SER A 916 -28.02 36.94 -30.62
N GLY A 917 -28.60 36.43 -31.71
CA GLY A 917 -28.16 36.64 -33.10
C GLY A 917 -28.28 38.08 -33.63
N SER A 918 -27.92 39.10 -32.84
CA SER A 918 -27.71 40.46 -33.36
C SER A 918 -26.22 40.69 -33.58
N GLY A 919 -25.83 40.80 -34.85
CA GLY A 919 -24.46 41.02 -35.32
C GLY A 919 -23.86 42.40 -34.99
N SER A 920 -23.99 42.88 -33.75
CA SER A 920 -23.38 44.15 -33.31
C SER A 920 -22.93 44.17 -31.84
N GLY A 921 -22.82 43.02 -31.19
CA GLY A 921 -22.33 42.88 -29.80
C GLY A 921 -20.94 42.25 -29.66
N ALA A 922 -20.15 42.17 -30.73
CA ALA A 922 -18.77 41.69 -30.66
C ALA A 922 -17.89 42.72 -29.94
N GLY A 923 -17.79 42.62 -28.61
CA GLY A 923 -16.73 43.29 -27.85
C GLY A 923 -17.16 44.13 -26.65
N SER A 924 -17.95 43.60 -25.70
CA SER A 924 -17.73 44.05 -24.32
C SER A 924 -16.52 43.29 -23.77
N GLY A 925 -15.46 44.02 -23.41
CA GLY A 925 -14.26 43.45 -22.75
C GLY A 925 -14.52 42.90 -21.34
N ASP A 926 -15.78 42.66 -20.97
CA ASP A 926 -16.24 42.44 -19.60
C ASP A 926 -16.52 40.99 -19.22
N ASP A 927 -16.46 40.01 -20.15
CA ASP A 927 -16.49 38.60 -19.74
C ASP A 927 -15.17 38.22 -19.03
N PRO A 928 -15.19 37.94 -17.71
CA PRO A 928 -14.00 37.62 -16.95
C PRO A 928 -13.36 36.29 -17.38
N TYR A 929 -14.17 35.32 -17.84
CA TYR A 929 -13.68 34.01 -18.27
C TYR A 929 -12.90 34.12 -19.57
N ALA A 930 -13.43 34.87 -20.56
CA ALA A 930 -12.74 35.11 -21.82
C ALA A 930 -11.43 35.88 -21.62
N ARG A 931 -11.42 36.86 -20.71
CA ARG A 931 -10.25 37.69 -20.40
C ARG A 931 -9.13 36.84 -19.79
N VAL A 932 -9.42 36.13 -18.70
CA VAL A 932 -8.44 35.27 -18.01
C VAL A 932 -8.01 34.12 -18.90
N GLY A 933 -8.95 33.49 -19.63
CA GLY A 933 -8.64 32.40 -20.54
C GLY A 933 -7.64 32.77 -21.64
N ARG A 934 -7.79 33.96 -22.24
CA ARG A 934 -6.81 34.50 -23.21
C ARG A 934 -5.47 34.84 -22.57
N ALA A 935 -5.49 35.42 -21.38
CA ALA A 935 -4.27 35.81 -20.65
C ALA A 935 -3.40 34.61 -20.27
N LEU A 936 -4.01 33.42 -20.11
CA LEU A 936 -3.29 32.16 -19.87
C LEU A 936 -2.87 31.47 -21.16
N LEU A 937 -3.79 31.31 -22.12
CA LEU A 937 -3.53 30.50 -23.31
C LEU A 937 -2.55 31.17 -24.29
N ARG A 938 -2.58 32.50 -24.44
CA ARG A 938 -1.71 33.20 -25.39
C ARG A 938 -0.22 33.10 -25.03
N PRO A 939 0.21 33.47 -23.81
CA PRO A 939 1.62 33.33 -23.44
C PRO A 939 2.11 31.89 -23.52
N ALA A 940 1.26 30.92 -23.15
CA ALA A 940 1.57 29.50 -23.23
C ALA A 940 1.90 29.07 -24.67
N VAL A 941 1.09 29.49 -25.64
CA VAL A 941 1.30 29.21 -27.08
C VAL A 941 2.55 29.89 -27.61
N GLU A 942 2.75 31.17 -27.28
CA GLU A 942 3.94 31.92 -27.69
C GLU A 942 5.23 31.30 -27.14
N GLU A 943 5.20 30.83 -25.89
CA GLU A 943 6.32 30.16 -25.25
C GLU A 943 6.70 28.86 -25.96
N VAL A 944 5.73 27.97 -26.12
CA VAL A 944 5.93 26.65 -26.72
C VAL A 944 6.26 26.72 -28.21
N LEU A 945 5.72 27.70 -28.94
CA LEU A 945 6.12 27.94 -30.33
C LEU A 945 7.56 28.43 -30.41
N ARG A 946 8.03 29.24 -29.46
CA ARG A 946 9.41 29.75 -29.45
C ARG A 946 10.41 28.66 -29.07
N ARG A 947 10.12 27.90 -28.01
CA ARG A 947 10.98 26.87 -27.42
C ARG A 947 10.12 25.68 -26.96
N PRO A 948 9.92 24.66 -27.83
CA PRO A 948 9.18 23.48 -27.44
C PRO A 948 10.05 22.57 -26.55
N ASP A 949 9.64 22.38 -25.29
CA ASP A 949 10.27 21.41 -24.37
C ASP A 949 9.92 19.94 -24.69
N GLY A 950 9.03 19.73 -25.67
CA GLY A 950 8.64 18.44 -26.21
C GLY A 950 7.50 18.59 -27.22
N LEU A 951 7.27 17.54 -28.03
CA LEU A 951 6.26 17.56 -29.09
C LEU A 951 4.92 16.90 -28.69
N GLY A 952 4.87 16.25 -27.52
CA GLY A 952 3.70 15.46 -27.08
C GLY A 952 2.45 16.29 -26.75
N TRP A 953 1.31 15.61 -26.63
CA TRP A 953 0.03 16.23 -26.29
C TRP A 953 -0.06 16.67 -24.82
N TYR A 954 0.48 15.89 -23.88
CA TYR A 954 0.22 16.12 -22.46
C TYR A 954 0.77 17.46 -21.93
N ALA A 955 2.04 17.77 -22.24
CA ALA A 955 2.71 18.98 -21.76
C ALA A 955 3.48 19.74 -22.87
N GLY A 956 3.47 19.24 -24.10
CA GLY A 956 4.30 19.77 -25.19
C GLY A 956 3.53 20.53 -26.27
N LEU A 957 4.23 20.79 -27.38
CA LEU A 957 3.76 21.59 -28.52
C LEU A 957 2.37 21.19 -29.01
N ALA A 958 2.15 19.90 -29.25
CA ALA A 958 0.91 19.46 -29.84
C ALA A 958 -0.30 19.81 -28.97
N GLY A 959 -0.22 19.61 -27.65
CA GLY A 959 -1.34 19.90 -26.75
C GLY A 959 -1.66 21.38 -26.66
N THR A 960 -0.63 22.21 -26.43
CA THR A 960 -0.79 23.66 -26.29
C THR A 960 -1.32 24.30 -27.57
N ALA A 961 -0.79 23.90 -28.73
CA ALA A 961 -1.29 24.39 -30.01
C ALA A 961 -2.68 23.82 -30.36
N LEU A 962 -3.00 22.59 -29.95
CA LEU A 962 -4.34 22.00 -30.09
C LEU A 962 -5.38 22.79 -29.30
N ALA A 963 -5.06 23.18 -28.06
CA ALA A 963 -5.91 24.02 -27.23
C ALA A 963 -6.23 25.37 -27.89
N ALA A 964 -5.21 26.02 -28.47
CA ALA A 964 -5.35 27.28 -29.19
C ALA A 964 -6.14 27.14 -30.48
N ALA A 965 -5.91 26.07 -31.22
CA ALA A 965 -6.66 25.78 -32.45
C ALA A 965 -8.13 25.51 -32.13
N ASP A 966 -8.48 24.70 -31.13
CA ASP A 966 -9.87 24.36 -30.80
C ASP A 966 -10.68 25.52 -30.16
N ALA A 967 -10.01 26.56 -29.66
CA ALA A 967 -10.70 27.67 -28.99
C ALA A 967 -11.77 28.37 -29.90
N PRO A 968 -12.95 28.77 -29.35
CA PRO A 968 -14.05 29.34 -30.14
C PRO A 968 -13.73 30.69 -30.81
N ALA A 969 -14.19 30.98 -32.04
CA ALA A 969 -13.97 32.30 -32.69
C ALA A 969 -14.80 33.45 -32.06
N PRO A 970 -14.31 34.72 -32.02
CA PRO A 970 -13.03 35.23 -32.56
C PRO A 970 -11.81 34.91 -31.67
N LEU A 971 -11.98 34.12 -30.59
CA LEU A 971 -10.91 33.69 -29.69
C LEU A 971 -9.98 32.63 -30.31
N GLY A 972 -10.44 31.91 -31.34
CA GLY A 972 -9.70 30.87 -32.07
C GLY A 972 -8.56 31.34 -32.98
N GLY A 973 -8.27 32.65 -33.04
CA GLY A 973 -7.12 33.22 -33.75
C GLY A 973 -5.82 33.27 -32.93
N LEU A 974 -5.76 32.58 -31.79
CA LEU A 974 -4.59 32.59 -30.90
C LEU A 974 -3.39 31.83 -31.47
N LEU A 975 -3.64 30.82 -32.31
CA LEU A 975 -2.61 30.29 -33.19
C LEU A 975 -2.51 31.28 -34.38
N LEU A 976 -1.52 32.18 -34.34
CA LEU A 976 -1.37 33.27 -35.32
C LEU A 976 -1.54 32.75 -36.76
N PRO A 977 -2.42 33.37 -37.59
CA PRO A 977 -2.55 32.99 -39.01
C PRO A 977 -1.20 33.07 -39.72
N GLY A 978 -0.80 32.02 -40.44
CA GLY A 978 0.50 31.93 -41.12
C GLY A 978 1.53 31.06 -40.37
N GLU A 979 2.60 31.68 -39.86
CA GLU A 979 3.82 30.99 -39.38
C GLU A 979 3.62 29.97 -38.25
N GLY A 980 2.59 30.11 -37.42
CA GLY A 980 2.31 29.21 -36.29
C GLY A 980 1.88 27.80 -36.74
N PRO A 981 0.75 27.66 -37.46
CA PRO A 981 0.32 26.40 -38.07
C PRO A 981 1.39 25.72 -38.93
N ASP A 982 2.12 26.49 -39.75
CA ASP A 982 3.20 25.96 -40.61
C ASP A 982 4.35 25.39 -39.78
N ARG A 983 4.78 26.11 -38.73
CA ARG A 983 5.81 25.62 -37.80
C ARG A 983 5.36 24.37 -37.06
N CYS A 984 4.12 24.31 -36.60
CA CYS A 984 3.54 23.11 -35.98
C CYS A 984 3.56 21.93 -36.97
N ALA A 985 3.10 22.13 -38.20
CA ALA A 985 3.08 21.08 -39.23
C ALA A 985 4.50 20.60 -39.58
N ALA A 986 5.48 21.49 -39.65
CA ALA A 986 6.87 21.16 -39.91
C ALA A 986 7.50 20.35 -38.77
N LEU A 987 7.35 20.80 -37.51
CA LEU A 987 7.93 20.14 -36.34
C LEU A 987 7.30 18.76 -36.08
N LEU A 988 5.97 18.65 -36.19
CA LEU A 988 5.27 17.38 -35.99
C LEU A 988 5.38 16.43 -37.19
N GLY A 989 5.67 16.96 -38.38
CA GLY A 989 5.86 16.20 -39.61
C GLY A 989 7.26 15.64 -39.82
N GLY A 990 8.23 16.01 -38.97
CA GLY A 990 9.61 15.51 -39.00
C GLY A 990 9.71 14.02 -38.63
N ALA A 991 10.88 13.40 -38.87
CA ALA A 991 11.15 12.03 -38.45
C ALA A 991 11.18 11.93 -36.91
N SER A 992 10.58 10.88 -36.34
CA SER A 992 10.59 10.63 -34.89
C SER A 992 11.31 9.33 -34.60
N GLU A 993 12.31 9.34 -33.74
CA GLU A 993 12.95 8.10 -33.26
C GLU A 993 12.20 7.50 -32.06
N CYS A 994 11.07 8.09 -31.65
CA CYS A 994 10.33 7.67 -30.47
C CYS A 994 9.68 6.29 -30.69
N PRO A 995 10.04 5.24 -29.91
CA PRO A 995 9.39 3.95 -30.02
C PRO A 995 7.96 3.96 -29.46
N ASP A 996 7.62 4.90 -28.56
CA ASP A 996 6.29 5.01 -27.93
C ASP A 996 5.20 5.46 -28.93
N LEU A 997 4.13 4.67 -29.04
CA LEU A 997 2.96 4.94 -29.86
C LEU A 997 1.81 5.59 -29.08
N SER A 998 1.92 5.76 -27.77
CA SER A 998 0.83 6.23 -26.90
C SER A 998 0.33 7.66 -27.19
N LEU A 999 -0.84 8.00 -26.66
CA LEU A 999 -1.44 9.32 -26.81
C LEU A 999 -0.77 10.40 -25.94
N ARG A 1000 -0.23 10.02 -24.77
CA ARG A 1000 0.30 10.98 -23.80
C ARG A 1000 1.53 11.73 -24.34
N ARG A 1001 2.55 10.98 -24.76
CA ARG A 1001 3.84 11.49 -25.24
C ARG A 1001 4.34 10.80 -26.51
N GLY A 1002 3.71 9.70 -26.90
CA GLY A 1002 4.08 8.93 -28.07
C GLY A 1002 3.64 9.58 -29.39
N LEU A 1003 3.82 8.83 -30.46
CA LEU A 1003 3.65 9.29 -31.83
C LEU A 1003 2.20 9.68 -32.18
N LEU A 1004 1.20 9.03 -31.57
CA LEU A 1004 -0.21 9.20 -31.98
C LEU A 1004 -0.86 10.46 -31.41
N GLY A 1005 -0.48 10.91 -30.20
CA GLY A 1005 -1.04 12.12 -29.58
C GLY A 1005 -0.91 13.38 -30.44
N PRO A 1006 0.29 13.69 -30.98
CA PRO A 1006 0.49 14.85 -31.84
C PRO A 1006 -0.33 14.87 -33.14
N LEU A 1007 -0.76 13.70 -33.62
CA LEU A 1007 -1.54 13.62 -34.86
C LEU A 1007 -2.93 14.25 -34.73
N GLU A 1008 -3.45 14.41 -33.51
CA GLU A 1008 -4.75 15.08 -33.30
C GLU A 1008 -4.70 16.55 -33.74
N LEU A 1009 -3.59 17.25 -33.49
CA LEU A 1009 -3.39 18.63 -33.98
C LEU A 1009 -3.29 18.67 -35.50
N LEU A 1010 -2.50 17.78 -36.11
CA LEU A 1010 -2.37 17.70 -37.56
C LEU A 1010 -3.74 17.40 -38.21
N GLY A 1011 -4.53 16.51 -37.62
CA GLY A 1011 -5.90 16.21 -38.04
C GLY A 1011 -6.83 17.41 -37.95
N LEU A 1012 -6.77 18.19 -36.86
CA LEU A 1012 -7.57 19.41 -36.72
C LEU A 1012 -7.19 20.46 -37.77
N LEU A 1013 -5.89 20.72 -37.98
CA LEU A 1013 -5.41 21.68 -38.98
C LEU A 1013 -5.75 21.23 -40.41
N ALA A 1014 -5.62 19.93 -40.71
CA ALA A 1014 -5.99 19.37 -42.00
C ALA A 1014 -7.48 19.57 -42.31
N ARG A 1015 -8.37 19.33 -41.33
CA ARG A 1015 -9.82 19.59 -41.49
C ARG A 1015 -10.15 21.08 -41.70
N ARG A 1016 -9.26 21.98 -41.29
CA ARG A 1016 -9.37 23.43 -41.55
C ARG A 1016 -8.70 23.87 -42.84
N GLY A 1017 -8.27 22.92 -43.69
CA GLY A 1017 -7.73 23.20 -45.02
C GLY A 1017 -6.22 23.39 -45.08
N HIS A 1018 -5.46 23.10 -44.01
CA HIS A 1018 -4.02 23.26 -44.01
C HIS A 1018 -3.31 22.12 -44.76
N ALA A 1019 -2.83 22.39 -45.99
CA ALA A 1019 -2.22 21.38 -46.85
C ALA A 1019 -0.96 20.71 -46.26
N GLY A 1020 -0.06 21.49 -45.65
CA GLY A 1020 1.14 20.95 -44.99
C GLY A 1020 0.82 19.96 -43.86
N ALA A 1021 -0.18 20.28 -43.03
CA ALA A 1021 -0.64 19.40 -41.96
C ALA A 1021 -1.29 18.12 -42.50
N ALA A 1022 -2.07 18.20 -43.59
CA ALA A 1022 -2.67 17.02 -44.24
C ALA A 1022 -1.60 16.06 -44.78
N ALA A 1023 -0.57 16.59 -45.44
CA ALA A 1023 0.55 15.79 -45.94
C ALA A 1023 1.38 15.18 -44.80
N ALA A 1024 1.65 15.94 -43.74
CA ALA A 1024 2.34 15.44 -42.55
C ALA A 1024 1.53 14.33 -41.85
N LEU A 1025 0.22 14.52 -41.69
CA LEU A 1025 -0.67 13.54 -41.07
C LEU A 1025 -0.63 12.20 -41.80
N GLY A 1026 -0.77 12.19 -43.13
CA GLY A 1026 -0.73 10.97 -43.93
C GLY A 1026 0.58 10.19 -43.76
N ARG A 1027 1.72 10.89 -43.82
CA ARG A 1027 3.04 10.26 -43.63
C ARG A 1027 3.22 9.69 -42.23
N ARG A 1028 2.93 10.50 -41.19
CA ARG A 1028 3.12 10.09 -39.79
C ARG A 1028 2.15 8.97 -39.38
N ALA A 1029 0.93 8.95 -39.92
CA ALA A 1029 -0.02 7.86 -39.71
C ALA A 1029 0.47 6.55 -40.34
N GLY A 1030 1.01 6.60 -41.56
CA GLY A 1030 1.62 5.43 -42.22
C GLY A 1030 2.81 4.88 -41.44
N GLU A 1031 3.66 5.76 -40.91
CA GLU A 1031 4.78 5.37 -40.06
C GLU A 1031 4.34 4.73 -38.74
N ALA A 1032 3.31 5.28 -38.09
CA ALA A 1032 2.78 4.70 -36.85
C ALA A 1032 2.21 3.29 -37.08
N LEU A 1033 1.50 3.08 -38.20
CA LEU A 1033 0.96 1.78 -38.57
C LEU A 1033 2.08 0.78 -38.90
N ALA A 1034 3.08 1.17 -39.68
CA ALA A 1034 4.21 0.31 -40.02
C ALA A 1034 4.97 -0.14 -38.76
N ARG A 1035 5.23 0.77 -37.81
CA ARG A 1035 5.87 0.41 -36.53
C ARG A 1035 5.04 -0.56 -35.71
N LEU A 1036 3.72 -0.39 -35.69
CA LEU A 1036 2.82 -1.29 -34.99
C LEU A 1036 2.86 -2.70 -35.62
N GLU A 1037 2.89 -2.80 -36.94
CA GLU A 1037 2.95 -4.07 -37.68
C GLU A 1037 4.32 -4.76 -37.51
N ASP A 1038 5.42 -4.02 -37.57
CA ASP A 1038 6.78 -4.57 -37.54
C ASP A 1038 7.28 -4.91 -36.12
N HIS A 1039 6.82 -4.18 -35.11
CA HIS A 1039 7.39 -4.23 -33.76
C HIS A 1039 6.36 -4.44 -32.64
N GLY A 1040 5.07 -4.56 -33.00
CA GLY A 1040 3.97 -4.63 -32.05
C GLY A 1040 3.70 -3.31 -31.32
N PRO A 1041 2.72 -3.29 -30.40
CA PRO A 1041 2.38 -2.08 -29.68
C PRO A 1041 3.48 -1.71 -28.67
N ARG A 1042 3.97 -0.47 -28.79
CA ARG A 1042 4.92 0.13 -27.84
C ARG A 1042 4.19 1.17 -27.01
N CYS A 1043 3.84 0.80 -25.78
CA CYS A 1043 3.09 1.63 -24.85
C CYS A 1043 3.98 2.70 -24.20
N GLY A 1044 3.36 3.77 -23.70
CA GLY A 1044 3.99 4.84 -22.91
C GLY A 1044 4.19 4.45 -21.43
N THR A 1045 4.37 3.15 -21.19
CA THR A 1045 4.60 2.51 -19.89
C THR A 1045 6.09 2.16 -19.74
N PRO A 1046 6.59 1.92 -18.52
CA PRO A 1046 7.95 1.42 -18.30
C PRO A 1046 8.28 0.21 -19.18
N ASP A 1047 9.48 0.21 -19.77
CA ASP A 1047 9.97 -0.76 -20.77
C ASP A 1047 9.01 -1.06 -21.94
N HIS A 1048 8.05 -0.17 -22.21
CA HIS A 1048 7.00 -0.32 -23.21
C HIS A 1048 6.13 -1.56 -23.02
N VAL A 1049 5.98 -2.05 -21.78
CA VAL A 1049 5.15 -3.23 -21.47
C VAL A 1049 3.71 -3.00 -21.96
N PRO A 1050 3.18 -3.85 -22.87
CA PRO A 1050 1.83 -3.70 -23.40
C PRO A 1050 0.80 -3.65 -22.29
N SER A 1051 0.07 -2.54 -22.16
CA SER A 1051 -0.84 -2.28 -21.04
C SER A 1051 -2.19 -1.74 -21.54
N PRO A 1052 -3.32 -2.06 -20.89
CA PRO A 1052 -4.64 -1.74 -21.47
C PRO A 1052 -5.01 -0.25 -21.56
N GLY A 1053 -4.42 0.58 -20.69
CA GLY A 1053 -4.82 1.99 -20.45
C GLY A 1053 -4.99 2.88 -21.68
N PHE A 1054 -5.71 3.98 -21.52
CA PHE A 1054 -6.10 4.85 -22.64
C PHE A 1054 -5.02 5.87 -23.01
N LEU A 1055 -4.39 6.55 -22.05
CA LEU A 1055 -3.38 7.56 -22.41
C LEU A 1055 -2.02 6.95 -22.77
N THR A 1056 -1.66 5.85 -22.13
CA THR A 1056 -0.33 5.23 -22.22
C THR A 1056 -0.37 3.84 -22.85
N GLY A 1057 -1.55 3.28 -23.13
CA GLY A 1057 -1.71 1.87 -23.46
C GLY A 1057 -2.41 1.56 -24.78
N LEU A 1058 -2.80 0.29 -24.93
CA LEU A 1058 -3.36 -0.31 -26.14
C LEU A 1058 -4.68 0.33 -26.57
N SER A 1059 -5.58 0.62 -25.63
CA SER A 1059 -6.88 1.22 -25.96
C SER A 1059 -6.74 2.62 -26.56
N GLY A 1060 -5.75 3.39 -26.12
CA GLY A 1060 -5.41 4.69 -26.70
C GLY A 1060 -4.87 4.60 -28.12
N ILE A 1061 -3.94 3.66 -28.33
CA ILE A 1061 -3.36 3.38 -29.65
C ILE A 1061 -4.48 2.99 -30.60
N GLY A 1062 -5.31 2.02 -30.22
CA GLY A 1062 -6.47 1.59 -30.99
C GLY A 1062 -7.45 2.73 -31.28
N TYR A 1063 -7.79 3.55 -30.28
CA TYR A 1063 -8.69 4.70 -30.46
C TYR A 1063 -8.11 5.74 -31.43
N ALA A 1064 -6.80 6.01 -31.38
CA ALA A 1064 -6.15 6.90 -32.33
C ALA A 1064 -6.20 6.36 -33.78
N LEU A 1065 -6.05 5.04 -33.98
CA LEU A 1065 -6.18 4.45 -35.31
C LEU A 1065 -7.61 4.63 -35.86
N LEU A 1066 -8.63 4.43 -35.02
CA LEU A 1066 -10.02 4.71 -35.39
C LEU A 1066 -10.23 6.20 -35.72
N ARG A 1067 -9.63 7.08 -34.93
CA ARG A 1067 -9.70 8.53 -35.10
C ARG A 1067 -9.07 8.99 -36.41
N LEU A 1068 -7.96 8.38 -36.82
CA LEU A 1068 -7.27 8.66 -38.07
C LEU A 1068 -8.07 8.16 -39.29
N GLY A 1069 -8.65 6.96 -39.21
CA GLY A 1069 -9.43 6.36 -40.31
C GLY A 1069 -10.84 6.94 -40.47
N PHE A 1070 -11.50 7.31 -39.36
CA PHE A 1070 -12.92 7.69 -39.34
C PHE A 1070 -13.17 9.00 -38.56
N PRO A 1071 -12.51 10.12 -38.92
CA PRO A 1071 -12.51 11.34 -38.13
C PRO A 1071 -13.86 12.05 -37.97
N GLN A 1072 -14.85 11.71 -38.80
CA GLN A 1072 -16.21 12.25 -38.71
C GLN A 1072 -17.12 11.43 -37.78
N ALA A 1073 -16.79 10.16 -37.54
CA ALA A 1073 -17.57 9.24 -36.72
C ALA A 1073 -16.96 9.02 -35.32
N VAL A 1074 -15.67 9.31 -35.16
CA VAL A 1074 -14.91 9.10 -33.92
C VAL A 1074 -14.53 10.46 -33.30
N PRO A 1075 -15.22 10.88 -32.22
CA PRO A 1075 -14.91 12.13 -31.53
C PRO A 1075 -13.53 12.13 -30.86
N SER A 1076 -12.96 13.31 -30.67
CA SER A 1076 -11.69 13.52 -30.00
C SER A 1076 -11.82 13.42 -28.47
N VAL A 1077 -11.26 12.37 -27.87
CA VAL A 1077 -11.17 12.25 -26.40
C VAL A 1077 -10.15 13.25 -25.85
N LEU A 1078 -9.09 13.54 -26.60
CA LEU A 1078 -8.07 14.52 -26.21
C LEU A 1078 -8.61 15.96 -26.12
N LEU A 1079 -9.75 16.26 -26.75
CA LEU A 1079 -10.48 17.54 -26.65
C LEU A 1079 -11.79 17.43 -25.85
N LEU A 1080 -12.04 16.28 -25.21
CA LEU A 1080 -13.30 15.94 -24.54
C LEU A 1080 -14.53 16.27 -25.41
N GLU A 1081 -14.50 15.92 -26.70
CA GLU A 1081 -15.64 16.13 -27.59
C GLU A 1081 -16.84 15.28 -27.14
N PRO A 1082 -18.08 15.82 -27.20
CA PRO A 1082 -19.29 15.06 -26.87
C PRO A 1082 -19.55 13.97 -27.90
N ALA A 1083 -20.54 13.09 -27.64
CA ALA A 1083 -20.94 12.09 -28.62
C ALA A 1083 -21.48 12.77 -29.91
N ALA A 1084 -21.11 12.23 -31.07
CA ALA A 1084 -21.68 12.66 -32.34
C ALA A 1084 -23.16 12.23 -32.42
N PRO A 1085 -24.06 13.05 -33.00
CA PRO A 1085 -25.43 12.61 -33.23
C PRO A 1085 -25.41 11.38 -34.15
N ALA A 1086 -26.08 10.30 -33.74
CA ALA A 1086 -26.24 9.12 -34.57
C ALA A 1086 -26.84 9.54 -35.91
N ALA A 1087 -26.16 9.26 -37.01
CA ALA A 1087 -26.74 9.45 -38.34
C ALA A 1087 -27.97 8.53 -38.41
N ALA A 1088 -29.17 9.11 -38.35
CA ALA A 1088 -30.42 8.39 -38.55
C ALA A 1088 -30.29 7.55 -39.83
N GLY A 1089 -30.55 6.25 -39.71
CA GLY A 1089 -30.28 5.26 -40.75
C GLY A 1089 -30.71 5.73 -42.13
N ARG A 1090 -29.74 6.03 -43.00
CA ARG A 1090 -29.97 5.96 -44.44
C ARG A 1090 -30.03 4.49 -44.78
N GLY A 1091 -31.25 4.03 -45.06
CA GLY A 1091 -31.55 2.65 -45.42
C GLY A 1091 -30.56 2.11 -46.45
N ALA A 1092 -30.18 0.86 -46.24
CA ALA A 1092 -29.43 0.07 -47.19
C ALA A 1092 -30.13 0.10 -48.57
N GLY A 1093 -29.65 0.97 -49.45
CA GLY A 1093 -29.90 0.85 -50.88
C GLY A 1093 -29.20 -0.40 -51.35
N ARG A 1094 -29.98 -1.46 -51.62
CA ARG A 1094 -29.55 -2.62 -52.40
C ARG A 1094 -28.77 -2.14 -53.63
N PRO A 1095 -27.55 -2.66 -53.91
CA PRO A 1095 -26.95 -2.47 -55.22
C PRO A 1095 -27.81 -3.22 -56.24
N ALA A 1096 -28.27 -2.52 -57.26
CA ALA A 1096 -28.97 -3.13 -58.38
C ALA A 1096 -27.95 -3.84 -59.28
N ARG A 1097 -28.06 -5.17 -59.30
CA ARG A 1097 -27.50 -6.19 -60.22
C ARG A 1097 -25.99 -6.22 -60.45
#